data_AF-A0A090VMG4-F1
#
_entry.id   AF-A0A090VMG4-F1
#
_cell.length_a   1.000
_cell.length_b   1.000
_cell.length_c   1.000
_cell.angle_alpha   90.00
_cell.angle_beta   90.00
_cell.angle_gamma   90.00
#
_symmetry.space_group_name_H-M   'P 1'
#
loop_
_entity.id
_entity.type
_entity.pdbx_description
1 polymer ?
#
loop_
_entity_poly.entity_id
_entity_poly.type
_entity_poly.pdbx_seq_one_letter_code
_entity_poly.pdbx_strand_id
1 'polypeptide(L)'
;MMKNIYDTGAFNLSQDDFTLNIFYNEASPLNFITPVEGTTFPAFDNHTPTITGDDKEIEETTLLRLFNLDKLNFNNDPQGNGDGFFDFVPGITVQPQNGKIIFTKVEPFGRYLFDVLDDDGNPNNNDFEYEQETFTNPNQEKYVYDILYKSTKIAALEEADKNKFKLKGRYSSSGGGDGIPIGAFNVPRGSVRVTAGGRVLIEGVDYTVNYQSGRVQILDEALKASNTPIQVSTENNAVFGQQTRRFTGINIEHKFNDNFVIGGTLLNLNERPITQKANFGSEPINNTIFGFNGNYSSEVPFLTRMVNKLPNIDTDVPSNISLRGEFAYLAPGAPNGTNLNGEATSYIDDFEGTQNAIDLKAQQSWFLSSRPLELGGNVPGNDQPGIQNGYGRAMLNWYTVDPIFYSARRPDGVSDEDLSSLYTSRVFINELFPEQDLVQGQNSILFTLDLAYYPTERGPYNFQPGSENGVLSNPQDSWAGITRQLTSTDLEQANVEYIEFWLQDPFQENPANPGGKLVFNLGNISEDIIKDGRKLYENGLPENGDISLLPQTAWGSVVPLNQSLVYAFDTTGEERTNQDVGYDGYSDQNEIDFIRNDNTISDNFANLPDPSNDNYTFFLDAEGGIFERYKKFNGVEGNTPDVFTDTQRGTNPQPDVEDINRDNTMNTIDSYYEYELDITPATLNINNEFIVDTKNVEAQSEDNRRVLENGEVVYPKWYLFRIPVTKSTRAIGGITDFRSVRFVRTYLKDFNQNTVFRFGTLDLVRSDWRRYNQSLAEDNDDPTDDGTDFSVGIVGTIDNEGSYVRPPGIEPEQLFNNNTVVRQNEQALVVNVCNLETEDSRAVFKNINIDMRQFKRLRMFLHAQDDDYGFNDTNTERLVGFMRIGNDLNDNYYQIEIPLVKSPTGSIRREDVWPFENEINLAIDVLGKIKAQGISDGTLLNGEPVFYDVVGDDIIPVADQFSGYVTGQHRVAIKGNPNFGDVRTLMVGVKNATNSDVCANVWFNELRLSDMDNEGGWAAVVSMDTNIADFANISATGRQSTSVLVL
;
A
#
# COMPACT_ATOMS: atom_id res chain seq x y z
N MET A 1 8.15 -2.48 -23.12
CA MET A 1 8.77 -2.94 -21.85
C MET A 1 8.94 -4.46 -21.93
N MET A 2 10.02 -5.05 -21.41
CA MET A 2 10.16 -6.52 -21.36
C MET A 2 9.50 -7.06 -20.08
N LYS A 3 8.53 -7.97 -20.21
CA LYS A 3 7.72 -8.53 -19.11
C LYS A 3 7.97 -10.03 -18.86
N ASN A 4 9.06 -10.57 -19.40
CA ASN A 4 9.44 -11.98 -19.35
C ASN A 4 10.61 -12.28 -18.37
N ILE A 5 10.94 -11.32 -17.50
CA ILE A 5 12.07 -11.41 -16.56
C ILE A 5 11.54 -11.42 -15.13
N TYR A 6 11.84 -12.49 -14.39
CA TYR A 6 11.36 -12.73 -13.03
C TYR A 6 12.51 -12.69 -12.03
N ASP A 7 12.35 -11.91 -10.96
CA ASP A 7 13.37 -11.77 -9.92
C ASP A 7 13.28 -12.89 -8.88
N THR A 8 14.42 -13.46 -8.51
CA THR A 8 14.52 -14.41 -7.38
C THR A 8 14.88 -13.73 -6.06
N GLY A 9 15.28 -12.45 -6.09
CA GLY A 9 15.81 -11.71 -4.94
C GLY A 9 17.23 -12.12 -4.53
N ALA A 10 17.86 -13.01 -5.30
CA ALA A 10 19.19 -13.53 -5.04
C ALA A 10 20.28 -12.76 -5.79
N PHE A 11 21.53 -12.88 -5.33
CA PHE A 11 22.70 -12.40 -6.05
C PHE A 11 23.69 -13.55 -6.25
N ASN A 12 24.38 -13.55 -7.40
CA ASN A 12 25.40 -14.54 -7.77
C ASN A 12 24.91 -15.99 -7.65
N LEU A 13 23.80 -16.31 -8.33
CA LEU A 13 23.24 -17.66 -8.39
C LEU A 13 24.29 -18.66 -8.87
N SER A 14 24.47 -19.75 -8.12
CA SER A 14 25.26 -20.92 -8.55
C SER A 14 24.41 -21.83 -9.43
N GLN A 15 25.01 -22.45 -10.45
CA GLN A 15 24.34 -23.45 -11.28
C GLN A 15 24.14 -24.78 -10.52
N ASP A 16 25.11 -25.18 -9.70
CA ASP A 16 25.20 -26.55 -9.15
C ASP A 16 24.01 -26.97 -8.27
N ASP A 17 23.40 -26.01 -7.54
CA ASP A 17 22.23 -26.26 -6.67
C ASP A 17 20.96 -25.52 -7.12
N PHE A 18 20.98 -24.98 -8.34
CA PHE A 18 19.81 -24.27 -8.84
C PHE A 18 18.76 -25.25 -9.29
N THR A 19 17.58 -25.15 -8.70
CA THR A 19 16.39 -25.89 -9.13
C THR A 19 15.25 -24.91 -9.27
N LEU A 20 14.51 -24.99 -10.38
CA LEU A 20 13.34 -24.18 -10.63
C LEU A 20 12.31 -25.06 -11.32
N ASN A 21 11.05 -24.90 -10.93
CA ASN A 21 9.93 -25.55 -11.57
C ASN A 21 8.76 -24.56 -11.66
N ILE A 22 7.88 -24.79 -12.63
CA ILE A 22 6.68 -24.00 -12.86
C ILE A 22 5.48 -24.87 -12.52
N PHE A 23 4.54 -24.30 -11.77
CA PHE A 23 3.30 -24.94 -11.39
C PHE A 23 2.11 -24.11 -11.86
N TYR A 24 1.04 -24.75 -12.32
CA TYR A 24 -0.26 -24.14 -12.52
C TYR A 24 -1.14 -24.49 -11.32
N ASN A 25 -1.74 -23.46 -10.70
CA ASN A 25 -2.44 -23.59 -9.43
C ASN A 25 -3.93 -23.34 -9.60
N GLU A 26 -4.69 -24.43 -9.76
CA GLU A 26 -6.15 -24.43 -9.72
C GLU A 26 -6.61 -24.93 -8.35
N ALA A 27 -6.87 -26.24 -8.21
CA ALA A 27 -7.19 -26.91 -6.95
C ALA A 27 -5.94 -27.37 -6.16
N SER A 28 -4.85 -27.66 -6.87
CA SER A 28 -3.57 -28.10 -6.34
C SER A 28 -2.48 -27.76 -7.36
N PRO A 29 -1.25 -27.47 -6.93
CA PRO A 29 -0.18 -27.11 -7.84
C PRO A 29 0.23 -28.32 -8.68
N LEU A 30 -0.12 -28.28 -9.98
CA LEU A 30 0.30 -29.26 -10.98
C LEU A 30 1.42 -28.66 -11.83
N ASN A 31 2.35 -29.48 -12.29
CA ASN A 31 3.45 -29.04 -13.16
C ASN A 31 3.15 -29.28 -14.65
N PHE A 32 1.87 -29.41 -15.02
CA PHE A 32 1.35 -29.53 -16.38
C PHE A 32 -0.06 -28.92 -16.45
N ILE A 33 -0.59 -28.69 -17.66
CA ILE A 33 -1.96 -28.21 -17.93
C ILE A 33 -2.84 -29.33 -18.49
N THR A 34 -4.16 -29.19 -18.34
CA THR A 34 -5.16 -30.16 -18.84
C THR A 34 -6.17 -29.48 -19.75
N PRO A 35 -6.68 -30.12 -20.82
CA PRO A 35 -7.67 -29.47 -21.68
C PRO A 35 -8.97 -29.19 -20.91
N VAL A 36 -9.70 -28.17 -21.35
CA VAL A 36 -11.07 -27.91 -20.87
C VAL A 36 -11.94 -29.13 -21.22
N GLU A 37 -12.92 -29.44 -20.38
CA GLU A 37 -13.76 -30.63 -20.60
C GLU A 37 -14.46 -30.58 -21.96
N GLY A 38 -14.31 -31.65 -22.75
CA GLY A 38 -14.87 -31.75 -24.10
C GLY A 38 -14.00 -31.17 -25.21
N THR A 39 -12.82 -30.61 -24.89
CA THR A 39 -11.82 -30.16 -25.88
C THR A 39 -10.56 -31.03 -25.84
N THR A 40 -9.67 -30.85 -26.83
CA THR A 40 -8.36 -31.49 -26.93
C THR A 40 -7.31 -30.41 -27.11
N PHE A 41 -6.05 -30.66 -26.76
CA PHE A 41 -4.98 -29.74 -27.09
C PHE A 41 -4.47 -30.00 -28.52
N PRO A 42 -3.89 -29.00 -29.20
CA PRO A 42 -3.20 -29.22 -30.47
C PRO A 42 -1.93 -30.06 -30.29
N ALA A 43 -1.36 -30.51 -31.40
CA ALA A 43 -0.06 -31.16 -31.40
C ALA A 43 1.03 -30.14 -31.04
N PHE A 44 1.81 -30.43 -30.00
CA PHE A 44 2.92 -29.60 -29.57
C PHE A 44 4.17 -29.90 -30.40
N ASP A 45 4.67 -28.88 -31.09
CA ASP A 45 5.96 -28.92 -31.76
C ASP A 45 7.06 -29.19 -30.73
N ASN A 46 7.74 -30.33 -30.86
CA ASN A 46 8.82 -30.69 -29.95
C ASN A 46 10.11 -29.86 -30.16
N HIS A 47 10.06 -28.88 -31.06
CA HIS A 47 11.12 -27.95 -31.43
C HIS A 47 12.41 -28.68 -31.85
N THR A 48 12.26 -29.86 -32.44
CA THR A 48 13.32 -30.70 -33.03
C THR A 48 13.35 -30.43 -34.53
N PRO A 49 14.19 -29.50 -35.04
CA PRO A 49 14.15 -29.06 -36.44
C PRO A 49 14.44 -30.13 -37.50
N THR A 50 14.69 -31.38 -37.10
CA THR A 50 15.03 -32.51 -37.97
C THR A 50 14.13 -33.73 -37.84
N ILE A 51 13.15 -33.72 -36.92
CA ILE A 51 12.20 -34.81 -36.69
C ILE A 51 10.82 -34.15 -36.64
N THR A 52 9.94 -34.47 -37.58
CA THR A 52 8.56 -33.93 -37.65
C THR A 52 7.53 -34.99 -37.27
N GLY A 53 7.97 -36.03 -36.55
CA GLY A 53 7.17 -37.21 -36.20
C GLY A 53 7.14 -37.49 -34.71
N ASP A 54 7.70 -36.59 -33.91
CA ASP A 54 7.74 -36.60 -32.45
C ASP A 54 6.82 -35.53 -31.84
N ASP A 55 6.16 -34.71 -32.66
CA ASP A 55 5.06 -33.83 -32.24
C ASP A 55 3.93 -34.70 -31.67
N LYS A 56 3.57 -34.42 -30.43
CA LYS A 56 2.52 -35.13 -29.70
C LYS A 56 1.57 -34.11 -29.10
N GLU A 57 0.34 -34.55 -28.87
CA GLU A 57 -0.62 -33.78 -28.08
C GLU A 57 -0.02 -33.43 -26.70
N ILE A 58 -0.39 -32.27 -26.16
CA ILE A 58 0.04 -31.78 -24.84
C ILE A 58 -0.61 -32.65 -23.76
N GLU A 59 -0.09 -33.86 -23.54
CA GLU A 59 -0.52 -34.77 -22.48
C GLU A 59 0.56 -34.82 -21.40
N GLU A 60 0.26 -34.28 -20.20
CA GLU A 60 1.17 -34.29 -19.04
C GLU A 60 2.57 -33.70 -19.32
N THR A 61 2.68 -32.81 -20.30
CA THR A 61 3.94 -32.14 -20.63
C THR A 61 4.31 -31.16 -19.52
N THR A 62 5.55 -31.24 -19.02
CA THR A 62 6.01 -30.37 -17.94
C THR A 62 5.97 -28.90 -18.36
N LEU A 63 5.55 -28.01 -17.45
CA LEU A 63 5.48 -26.58 -17.75
C LEU A 63 6.84 -25.97 -18.10
N LEU A 64 7.94 -26.49 -17.53
CA LEU A 64 9.29 -26.10 -17.95
C LEU A 64 9.52 -26.35 -19.44
N ARG A 65 9.13 -27.53 -19.92
CA ARG A 65 9.24 -27.87 -21.35
C ARG A 65 8.28 -27.06 -22.19
N LEU A 66 7.02 -26.94 -21.75
CA LEU A 66 5.99 -26.14 -22.44
C LEU A 66 6.49 -24.71 -22.68
N PHE A 67 7.12 -24.08 -21.68
CA PHE A 67 7.64 -22.70 -21.79
C PHE A 67 9.06 -22.60 -22.36
N ASN A 68 9.60 -23.65 -22.97
CA ASN A 68 10.94 -23.67 -23.57
C ASN A 68 12.08 -23.37 -22.58
N LEU A 69 11.98 -23.90 -21.37
CA LEU A 69 12.98 -23.77 -20.30
C LEU A 69 13.63 -25.12 -19.94
N ASP A 70 13.29 -26.19 -20.65
CA ASP A 70 13.85 -27.54 -20.51
C ASP A 70 13.95 -28.20 -21.90
N LYS A 71 15.11 -28.02 -22.55
CA LYS A 71 15.46 -28.54 -23.88
C LYS A 71 16.86 -29.12 -23.91
N LEU A 72 17.68 -28.83 -22.91
CA LEU A 72 19.05 -29.25 -22.87
C LEU A 72 19.21 -30.35 -21.83
N ASN A 73 20.38 -30.98 -21.83
CA ASN A 73 20.84 -31.76 -20.69
C ASN A 73 21.67 -30.88 -19.75
N PHE A 74 22.10 -31.45 -18.63
CA PHE A 74 23.03 -30.82 -17.68
C PHE A 74 24.29 -30.17 -18.31
N ASN A 75 24.80 -30.67 -19.44
CA ASN A 75 25.97 -30.11 -20.13
C ASN A 75 25.60 -29.00 -21.14
N ASN A 76 24.33 -28.58 -21.17
CA ASN A 76 23.75 -27.65 -22.15
C ASN A 76 23.73 -28.17 -23.61
N ASP A 77 23.79 -29.49 -23.82
CA ASP A 77 23.61 -30.09 -25.15
C ASP A 77 22.11 -30.36 -25.42
N PRO A 78 21.59 -30.12 -26.65
CA PRO A 78 20.19 -30.39 -26.98
C PRO A 78 19.76 -31.84 -26.75
N GLN A 79 18.62 -32.03 -26.07
CA GLN A 79 18.01 -33.32 -25.78
C GLN A 79 16.52 -33.27 -26.13
N GLY A 80 16.04 -34.24 -26.92
CA GLY A 80 14.70 -34.19 -27.54
C GLY A 80 13.49 -34.18 -26.59
N ASN A 81 13.65 -34.32 -25.27
CA ASN A 81 12.56 -34.14 -24.29
C ASN A 81 13.01 -33.32 -23.07
N GLY A 82 14.16 -32.64 -23.15
CA GLY A 82 14.81 -32.07 -21.98
C GLY A 82 15.31 -33.14 -21.00
N ASP A 83 15.91 -32.72 -19.90
CA ASP A 83 16.32 -33.59 -18.79
C ASP A 83 15.39 -33.49 -17.55
N GLY A 84 14.33 -32.68 -17.65
CA GLY A 84 13.35 -32.48 -16.60
C GLY A 84 13.70 -31.36 -15.63
N PHE A 85 14.84 -30.70 -15.81
CA PHE A 85 15.29 -29.58 -15.00
C PHE A 85 15.30 -28.28 -15.82
N PHE A 86 15.37 -27.17 -15.11
CA PHE A 86 15.51 -25.88 -15.75
C PHE A 86 16.89 -25.75 -16.42
N ASP A 87 16.90 -25.40 -17.70
CA ASP A 87 18.10 -25.10 -18.47
C ASP A 87 18.79 -23.86 -17.91
N PHE A 88 19.88 -24.02 -17.15
CA PHE A 88 20.65 -22.91 -16.61
C PHE A 88 21.67 -22.40 -17.63
N VAL A 89 21.24 -21.44 -18.47
CA VAL A 89 22.09 -20.84 -19.52
C VAL A 89 22.28 -19.35 -19.24
N PRO A 90 23.45 -18.94 -18.71
CA PRO A 90 23.74 -17.55 -18.40
C PRO A 90 23.54 -16.62 -19.60
N GLY A 91 22.77 -15.55 -19.40
CA GLY A 91 22.43 -14.54 -20.41
C GLY A 91 21.23 -14.90 -21.30
N ILE A 92 20.73 -16.13 -21.25
CA ILE A 92 19.57 -16.57 -22.05
C ILE A 92 18.38 -16.88 -21.15
N THR A 93 18.52 -17.83 -20.22
CA THR A 93 17.45 -18.25 -19.30
C THR A 93 17.65 -17.69 -17.89
N VAL A 94 18.87 -17.26 -17.55
CA VAL A 94 19.19 -16.71 -16.24
C VAL A 94 20.23 -15.59 -16.34
N GLN A 95 20.14 -14.58 -15.48
CA GLN A 95 21.22 -13.63 -15.19
C GLN A 95 21.76 -13.92 -13.79
N PRO A 96 22.85 -14.70 -13.67
CA PRO A 96 23.31 -15.19 -12.36
C PRO A 96 23.69 -14.06 -11.39
N GLN A 97 24.28 -12.97 -11.89
CA GLN A 97 24.77 -11.86 -11.06
C GLN A 97 23.64 -11.22 -10.23
N ASN A 98 22.49 -10.97 -10.86
CA ASN A 98 21.36 -10.26 -10.27
C ASN A 98 20.17 -11.18 -9.94
N GLY A 99 20.37 -12.50 -10.04
CA GLY A 99 19.35 -13.50 -9.72
C GLY A 99 18.07 -13.40 -10.54
N LYS A 100 18.14 -13.05 -11.83
CA LYS A 100 16.95 -12.94 -12.68
C LYS A 100 16.76 -14.20 -13.52
N ILE A 101 15.54 -14.71 -13.59
CA ILE A 101 15.12 -15.76 -14.52
C ILE A 101 14.51 -15.09 -15.74
N ILE A 102 14.87 -15.56 -16.93
CA ILE A 102 14.44 -15.01 -18.22
C ILE A 102 13.71 -16.11 -18.97
N PHE A 103 12.47 -15.85 -19.36
CA PHE A 103 11.77 -16.70 -20.29
C PHE A 103 12.22 -16.39 -21.72
N THR A 104 12.38 -17.42 -22.54
CA THR A 104 12.94 -17.28 -23.91
C THR A 104 11.95 -16.68 -24.91
N LYS A 105 10.73 -16.35 -24.48
CA LYS A 105 9.66 -15.71 -25.24
C LYS A 105 9.33 -14.35 -24.64
N VAL A 106 8.87 -13.42 -25.48
CA VAL A 106 8.52 -12.05 -25.05
C VAL A 106 7.30 -12.06 -24.12
N GLU A 107 6.30 -12.86 -24.47
CA GLU A 107 5.04 -13.02 -23.72
C GLU A 107 4.78 -14.51 -23.46
N PRO A 108 5.52 -15.16 -22.53
CA PRO A 108 5.44 -16.60 -22.32
C PRO A 108 4.04 -17.06 -21.91
N PHE A 109 3.34 -16.31 -21.05
CA PHE A 109 1.99 -16.65 -20.58
C PHE A 109 0.86 -16.03 -21.42
N GLY A 110 1.19 -15.10 -22.33
CA GLY A 110 0.25 -14.43 -23.21
C GLY A 110 0.36 -15.03 -24.62
N ARG A 111 0.89 -14.24 -25.56
CA ARG A 111 0.95 -14.60 -26.98
C ARG A 111 1.57 -15.98 -27.26
N TYR A 112 2.63 -16.35 -26.56
CA TYR A 112 3.27 -17.65 -26.79
C TYR A 112 2.32 -18.80 -26.46
N LEU A 113 1.61 -18.72 -25.34
CA LEU A 113 0.69 -19.76 -24.93
C LEU A 113 -0.56 -19.78 -25.82
N PHE A 114 -1.01 -18.60 -26.28
CA PHE A 114 -2.08 -18.47 -27.28
C PHE A 114 -1.74 -19.25 -28.56
N ASP A 115 -0.55 -19.02 -29.13
CA ASP A 115 -0.10 -19.69 -30.36
C ASP A 115 0.12 -21.20 -30.15
N VAL A 116 0.51 -21.63 -28.94
CA VAL A 116 0.72 -23.06 -28.62
C VAL A 116 -0.59 -23.82 -28.45
N LEU A 117 -1.64 -23.15 -27.95
CA LEU A 117 -2.96 -23.76 -27.69
C LEU A 117 -3.93 -23.62 -28.87
N ASP A 118 -3.53 -22.92 -29.93
CA ASP A 118 -4.28 -22.76 -31.16
C ASP A 118 -4.52 -24.10 -31.87
N ASP A 119 -5.79 -24.39 -32.15
CA ASP A 119 -6.26 -25.65 -32.74
C ASP A 119 -7.10 -25.44 -34.02
N ASP A 120 -7.23 -24.20 -34.50
CA ASP A 120 -8.10 -23.87 -35.65
C ASP A 120 -7.45 -24.16 -37.01
N GLY A 121 -6.12 -24.34 -37.02
CA GLY A 121 -5.31 -24.67 -38.18
C GLY A 121 -5.10 -23.51 -39.18
N ASN A 122 -5.35 -22.26 -38.77
CA ASN A 122 -5.28 -21.06 -39.59
C ASN A 122 -4.35 -19.99 -38.99
N PRO A 123 -3.01 -20.16 -39.03
CA PRO A 123 -2.06 -19.24 -38.38
C PRO A 123 -2.08 -17.77 -38.87
N ASN A 124 -2.88 -17.43 -39.89
CA ASN A 124 -3.01 -16.07 -40.42
C ASN A 124 -4.05 -15.21 -39.69
N ASN A 125 -4.92 -15.78 -38.84
CA ASN A 125 -5.89 -15.03 -38.03
C ASN A 125 -5.43 -14.80 -36.59
N ASN A 126 -4.39 -15.50 -36.10
CA ASN A 126 -3.91 -15.42 -34.71
C ASN A 126 -3.59 -13.99 -34.29
N ASP A 127 -3.06 -13.15 -35.19
CA ASP A 127 -2.79 -11.74 -34.91
C ASP A 127 -4.06 -10.94 -34.64
N PHE A 128 -5.15 -11.25 -35.33
CA PHE A 128 -6.45 -10.62 -35.11
C PHE A 128 -7.17 -11.20 -33.88
N GLU A 129 -7.10 -12.52 -33.70
CA GLU A 129 -7.78 -13.21 -32.60
C GLU A 129 -7.15 -12.93 -31.24
N TYR A 130 -5.82 -12.82 -31.17
CA TYR A 130 -5.14 -12.46 -29.93
C TYR A 130 -5.52 -11.05 -29.46
N GLU A 131 -5.94 -10.15 -30.36
CA GLU A 131 -6.37 -8.79 -29.98
C GLU A 131 -7.85 -8.72 -29.57
N GLN A 132 -8.58 -9.84 -29.58
CA GLN A 132 -9.95 -9.90 -29.07
C GLN A 132 -9.94 -9.90 -27.53
N GLU A 133 -11.04 -9.41 -26.94
CA GLU A 133 -11.23 -9.39 -25.48
C GLU A 133 -11.61 -10.78 -24.93
N THR A 134 -12.24 -11.61 -25.74
CA THR A 134 -12.64 -12.99 -25.39
C THR A 134 -12.19 -13.94 -26.49
N PHE A 135 -11.60 -15.07 -26.13
CA PHE A 135 -11.14 -16.06 -27.09
C PHE A 135 -12.21 -17.12 -27.38
N THR A 136 -12.36 -17.49 -28.64
CA THR A 136 -13.35 -18.50 -29.05
C THR A 136 -12.93 -19.92 -28.69
N ASN A 137 -11.63 -20.19 -28.58
CA ASN A 137 -11.08 -21.46 -28.14
C ASN A 137 -11.10 -21.53 -26.60
N PRO A 138 -11.83 -22.48 -25.98
CA PRO A 138 -11.95 -22.58 -24.53
C PRO A 138 -10.60 -22.81 -23.81
N ASN A 139 -9.64 -23.48 -24.45
CA ASN A 139 -8.31 -23.69 -23.88
C ASN A 139 -7.52 -22.38 -23.83
N GLN A 140 -7.58 -21.58 -24.90
CA GLN A 140 -6.94 -20.27 -24.92
C GLN A 140 -7.57 -19.35 -23.86
N GLU A 141 -8.91 -19.32 -23.81
CA GLU A 141 -9.67 -18.54 -22.82
C GLU A 141 -9.29 -18.91 -21.38
N LYS A 142 -9.07 -20.20 -21.07
CA LYS A 142 -8.70 -20.60 -19.71
C LYS A 142 -7.25 -20.23 -19.32
N TYR A 143 -6.29 -20.33 -20.24
CA TYR A 143 -4.87 -20.34 -19.90
C TYR A 143 -4.08 -19.10 -20.30
N VAL A 144 -4.52 -18.39 -21.35
CA VAL A 144 -3.79 -17.23 -21.87
C VAL A 144 -4.01 -16.06 -20.92
N TYR A 145 -2.90 -15.50 -20.43
CA TYR A 145 -2.89 -14.34 -19.54
C TYR A 145 -2.31 -13.14 -20.28
N ASP A 146 -3.09 -12.59 -21.20
CA ASP A 146 -2.71 -11.51 -22.09
C ASP A 146 -2.72 -10.14 -21.40
N ILE A 147 -3.64 -9.90 -20.45
CA ILE A 147 -3.71 -8.65 -19.66
C ILE A 147 -2.39 -8.37 -18.94
N LEU A 148 -1.67 -9.41 -18.49
CA LEU A 148 -0.32 -9.27 -17.95
C LEU A 148 0.63 -8.51 -18.89
N TYR A 149 0.48 -8.69 -20.21
CA TYR A 149 1.33 -8.11 -21.24
C TYR A 149 0.72 -6.85 -21.88
N LYS A 150 -0.59 -6.84 -22.15
CA LYS A 150 -1.31 -5.71 -22.76
C LYS A 150 -1.61 -4.58 -21.79
N SER A 151 -1.84 -4.89 -20.50
CA SER A 151 -2.28 -3.94 -19.50
C SER A 151 -1.24 -3.70 -18.39
N THR A 152 -1.68 -3.04 -17.33
CA THR A 152 -0.88 -2.73 -16.15
C THR A 152 -0.74 -3.97 -15.27
N LYS A 153 0.29 -4.00 -14.42
CA LYS A 153 0.43 -5.06 -13.41
C LYS A 153 -0.79 -5.11 -12.48
N ILE A 154 -1.43 -3.96 -12.24
CA ILE A 154 -2.59 -3.85 -11.37
C ILE A 154 -3.83 -4.45 -12.03
N ALA A 155 -4.15 -4.07 -13.26
CA ALA A 155 -5.26 -4.67 -14.01
C ALA A 155 -5.09 -6.20 -14.12
N ALA A 156 -3.86 -6.66 -14.36
CA ALA A 156 -3.57 -8.08 -14.37
C ALA A 156 -3.84 -8.74 -13.00
N LEU A 157 -3.55 -8.07 -11.88
CA LEU A 157 -3.83 -8.61 -10.53
C LEU A 157 -5.34 -8.73 -10.23
N GLU A 158 -6.17 -7.90 -10.84
CA GLU A 158 -7.65 -8.00 -10.73
C GLU A 158 -8.18 -9.26 -11.44
N GLU A 159 -7.53 -9.65 -12.55
CA GLU A 159 -7.79 -10.89 -13.28
C GLU A 159 -7.10 -12.10 -12.59
N ALA A 160 -7.59 -12.41 -11.39
CA ALA A 160 -7.04 -13.45 -10.54
C ALA A 160 -7.24 -14.87 -11.11
N ASP A 161 -8.23 -15.09 -11.98
CA ASP A 161 -8.54 -16.36 -12.63
C ASP A 161 -7.43 -16.81 -13.59
N LYS A 162 -6.69 -15.88 -14.20
CA LYS A 162 -5.52 -16.20 -15.05
C LYS A 162 -4.19 -16.22 -14.30
N ASN A 163 -4.09 -15.54 -13.15
CA ASN A 163 -2.87 -15.44 -12.34
C ASN A 163 -2.54 -16.73 -11.54
N LYS A 164 -2.41 -17.86 -12.23
CA LYS A 164 -2.28 -19.20 -11.64
C LYS A 164 -0.90 -19.85 -11.83
N PHE A 165 -0.02 -19.28 -12.65
CA PHE A 165 1.34 -19.79 -12.86
C PHE A 165 2.29 -19.37 -11.72
N LYS A 166 2.80 -20.34 -10.96
CA LYS A 166 3.72 -20.15 -9.83
C LYS A 166 5.10 -20.69 -10.16
N LEU A 167 6.12 -19.86 -10.02
CA LEU A 167 7.52 -20.25 -10.12
C LEU A 167 8.04 -20.62 -8.74
N LYS A 168 8.58 -21.84 -8.59
CA LYS A 168 9.13 -22.32 -7.31
C LYS A 168 10.49 -22.93 -7.53
N GLY A 169 11.47 -22.50 -6.75
CA GLY A 169 12.83 -22.99 -6.88
C GLY A 169 13.63 -22.97 -5.58
N ARG A 170 14.84 -23.50 -5.65
CA ARG A 170 15.89 -23.39 -4.64
C ARG A 170 17.16 -22.94 -5.34
N TYR A 171 17.96 -22.15 -4.64
CA TYR A 171 19.22 -21.66 -5.15
C TYR A 171 20.28 -21.62 -4.04
N SER A 172 21.55 -21.62 -4.45
CA SER A 172 22.68 -21.27 -3.60
C SER A 172 23.39 -20.03 -4.18
N SER A 173 24.01 -19.22 -3.31
CA SER A 173 24.80 -18.05 -3.73
C SER A 173 26.29 -18.40 -3.69
N SER A 174 26.99 -18.09 -4.77
CA SER A 174 28.44 -18.29 -4.91
C SER A 174 29.29 -17.18 -4.27
N GLY A 175 28.68 -16.05 -3.90
CA GLY A 175 29.40 -14.82 -3.52
C GLY A 175 29.77 -14.67 -2.03
N GLY A 176 29.45 -15.65 -1.20
CA GLY A 176 29.43 -15.48 0.26
C GLY A 176 30.59 -16.11 1.01
N GLY A 177 31.87 -15.80 0.74
CA GLY A 177 33.01 -16.20 1.59
C GLY A 177 33.14 -17.71 1.90
N ASP A 178 34.07 -18.10 2.76
CA ASP A 178 34.16 -19.49 3.24
C ASP A 178 33.14 -19.70 4.38
N GLY A 179 32.34 -20.77 4.30
CA GLY A 179 31.33 -21.16 5.29
C GLY A 179 29.91 -20.62 5.08
N ILE A 180 28.93 -21.32 5.66
CA ILE A 180 27.48 -21.05 5.64
C ILE A 180 27.18 -19.78 6.46
N PRO A 181 26.61 -18.71 5.86
CA PRO A 181 26.20 -17.53 6.60
C PRO A 181 24.97 -17.84 7.47
N ILE A 182 25.05 -17.48 8.75
CA ILE A 182 23.97 -17.70 9.73
C ILE A 182 22.90 -16.60 9.63
N GLY A 183 23.23 -15.47 8.99
CA GLY A 183 22.31 -14.32 8.83
C GLY A 183 22.25 -13.36 10.03
N ALA A 184 23.12 -13.53 11.02
CA ALA A 184 23.25 -12.65 12.17
C ALA A 184 24.72 -12.31 12.44
N PHE A 185 25.01 -11.09 12.92
CA PHE A 185 26.35 -10.68 13.32
C PHE A 185 26.50 -10.75 14.85
N ASN A 186 27.72 -10.96 15.34
CA ASN A 186 28.01 -11.07 16.78
C ASN A 186 27.12 -12.09 17.50
N VAL A 187 27.01 -13.27 16.89
CA VAL A 187 26.23 -14.39 17.42
C VAL A 187 26.75 -14.79 18.81
N PRO A 188 25.88 -15.02 19.81
CA PRO A 188 26.29 -15.48 21.14
C PRO A 188 27.05 -16.80 21.05
N ARG A 189 28.18 -16.89 21.74
CA ARG A 189 29.01 -18.11 21.75
C ARG A 189 28.25 -19.29 22.34
N GLY A 190 28.30 -20.44 21.67
CA GLY A 190 27.60 -21.67 22.08
C GLY A 190 26.11 -21.72 21.75
N SER A 191 25.54 -20.68 21.13
CA SER A 191 24.13 -20.69 20.67
C SER A 191 23.94 -21.40 19.33
N VAL A 192 25.01 -21.62 18.56
CA VAL A 192 24.95 -22.22 17.24
C VAL A 192 24.84 -23.73 17.37
N ARG A 193 23.77 -24.30 16.84
CA ARG A 193 23.56 -25.75 16.74
C ARG A 193 23.46 -26.12 15.27
N VAL A 194 24.37 -26.99 14.82
CA VAL A 194 24.41 -27.48 13.44
C VAL A 194 23.98 -28.93 13.42
N THR A 195 23.04 -29.27 12.55
CA THR A 195 22.59 -30.66 12.33
C THR A 195 22.67 -31.03 10.86
N ALA A 196 23.12 -32.25 10.56
CA ALA A 196 23.14 -32.80 9.20
C ALA A 196 22.49 -34.18 9.20
N GLY A 197 21.48 -34.40 8.35
CA GLY A 197 20.77 -35.68 8.27
C GLY A 197 20.15 -36.13 9.60
N GLY A 198 19.81 -35.19 10.49
CA GLY A 198 19.27 -35.46 11.83
C GLY A 198 20.31 -35.74 12.93
N ARG A 199 21.61 -35.83 12.61
CA ARG A 199 22.71 -35.87 13.59
C ARG A 199 23.11 -34.46 13.98
N VAL A 200 23.18 -34.16 15.27
CA VAL A 200 23.80 -32.93 15.78
C VAL A 200 25.31 -33.04 15.59
N LEU A 201 25.91 -32.07 14.90
CA LEU A 201 27.34 -31.99 14.67
C LEU A 201 28.05 -31.39 15.88
N ILE A 202 29.34 -31.71 16.04
CA ILE A 202 30.17 -31.26 17.16
C ILE A 202 31.04 -30.07 16.71
N GLU A 203 30.90 -28.93 17.38
CA GLU A 203 31.76 -27.76 17.15
C GLU A 203 33.22 -28.08 17.51
N GLY A 204 34.15 -27.68 16.64
CA GLY A 204 35.59 -27.94 16.74
C GLY A 204 36.04 -29.28 16.13
N VAL A 205 35.10 -30.19 15.82
CA VAL A 205 35.39 -31.48 15.17
C VAL A 205 34.76 -31.51 13.78
N ASP A 206 33.43 -31.38 13.72
CA ASP A 206 32.66 -31.49 12.48
C ASP A 206 32.51 -30.13 11.77
N TYR A 207 32.51 -29.02 12.54
CA TYR A 207 32.42 -27.65 12.03
C TYR A 207 33.07 -26.63 12.98
N THR A 208 33.30 -25.41 12.52
CA THR A 208 33.72 -24.25 13.33
C THR A 208 32.81 -23.06 13.10
N VAL A 209 32.73 -22.15 14.07
CA VAL A 209 31.88 -20.97 13.99
C VAL A 209 32.72 -19.71 14.13
N ASN A 210 32.61 -18.81 13.15
CA ASN A 210 33.03 -17.43 13.33
C ASN A 210 31.86 -16.62 13.90
N TYR A 211 31.85 -16.47 15.22
CA TYR A 211 30.78 -15.76 15.95
C TYR A 211 30.70 -14.27 15.63
N GLN A 212 31.80 -13.64 15.20
CA GLN A 212 31.80 -12.21 14.86
C GLN A 212 31.13 -11.98 13.50
N SER A 213 31.53 -12.75 12.48
CA SER A 213 30.97 -12.64 11.14
C SER A 213 29.69 -13.46 10.93
N GLY A 214 29.31 -14.29 11.90
CA GLY A 214 28.12 -15.13 11.83
C GLY A 214 28.19 -16.20 10.77
N ARG A 215 29.28 -16.99 10.75
CA ARG A 215 29.52 -18.02 9.73
C ARG A 215 29.86 -19.37 10.32
N VAL A 216 29.30 -20.43 9.75
CA VAL A 216 29.61 -21.84 10.09
C VAL A 216 30.45 -22.45 8.97
N GLN A 217 31.66 -22.90 9.29
CA GLN A 217 32.50 -23.63 8.36
C GLN A 217 32.50 -25.11 8.70
N ILE A 218 32.05 -25.95 7.78
CA ILE A 218 32.07 -27.41 7.94
C ILE A 218 33.52 -27.89 7.78
N LEU A 219 34.00 -28.74 8.70
CA LEU A 219 35.33 -29.34 8.68
C LEU A 219 35.31 -30.77 8.13
N ASP A 220 34.21 -31.49 8.29
CA ASP A 220 34.06 -32.87 7.82
C ASP A 220 33.92 -32.92 6.28
N GLU A 221 34.97 -33.39 5.60
CA GLU A 221 35.01 -33.53 4.14
C GLU A 221 34.01 -34.56 3.61
N ALA A 222 33.65 -35.58 4.40
CA ALA A 222 32.64 -36.56 4.00
C ALA A 222 31.24 -35.91 3.96
N LEU A 223 30.95 -35.01 4.90
CA LEU A 223 29.69 -34.25 4.91
C LEU A 223 29.64 -33.19 3.81
N LYS A 224 30.76 -32.55 3.48
CA LYS A 224 30.81 -31.63 2.33
C LYS A 224 30.49 -32.34 1.01
N ALA A 225 30.98 -33.56 0.84
CA ALA A 225 30.76 -34.35 -0.38
C ALA A 225 29.39 -35.05 -0.43
N SER A 226 28.62 -35.10 0.66
CA SER A 226 27.40 -35.92 0.75
C SER A 226 26.11 -35.22 0.32
N ASN A 227 26.16 -33.94 -0.09
CA ASN A 227 24.99 -33.10 -0.43
C ASN A 227 23.84 -33.19 0.59
N THR A 228 24.17 -33.52 1.84
CA THR A 228 23.18 -33.70 2.89
C THR A 228 22.75 -32.34 3.41
N PRO A 229 21.44 -32.03 3.49
CA PRO A 229 20.99 -30.75 4.01
C PRO A 229 21.52 -30.49 5.42
N ILE A 230 22.23 -29.37 5.58
CA ILE A 230 22.77 -28.89 6.85
C ILE A 230 21.85 -27.79 7.36
N GLN A 231 21.29 -27.98 8.55
CA GLN A 231 20.47 -26.98 9.24
C GLN A 231 21.31 -26.34 10.33
N VAL A 232 21.31 -25.01 10.36
CA VAL A 232 21.99 -24.21 11.38
C VAL A 232 20.94 -23.42 12.14
N SER A 233 20.87 -23.62 13.45
CA SER A 233 20.02 -22.84 14.36
C SER A 233 20.91 -21.98 15.25
N THR A 234 20.48 -20.75 15.54
CA THR A 234 21.22 -19.84 16.42
C THR A 234 20.28 -18.94 17.20
N GLU A 235 20.78 -18.41 18.32
CA GLU A 235 20.14 -17.31 19.03
C GLU A 235 20.69 -15.98 18.49
N ASN A 236 19.82 -14.99 18.29
CA ASN A 236 20.23 -13.67 17.81
C ASN A 236 19.95 -12.60 18.87
N ASN A 237 20.98 -11.85 19.25
CA ASN A 237 20.87 -10.73 20.21
C ASN A 237 20.52 -9.40 19.53
N ALA A 238 20.58 -9.29 18.21
CA ALA A 238 20.24 -8.08 17.46
C ALA A 238 18.72 -7.94 17.38
N VAL A 239 18.11 -7.58 18.51
CA VAL A 239 16.67 -7.48 18.69
C VAL A 239 16.28 -6.01 18.86
N PHE A 240 16.10 -5.31 17.73
CA PHE A 240 15.53 -3.96 17.74
C PHE A 240 14.00 -4.09 17.62
N GLY A 241 13.25 -3.59 18.62
CA GLY A 241 11.79 -3.44 18.54
C GLY A 241 10.92 -4.67 18.86
N GLN A 242 11.41 -5.69 19.58
CA GLN A 242 10.55 -6.84 19.95
C GLN A 242 9.80 -6.68 21.27
N GLN A 243 8.68 -7.41 21.34
CA GLN A 243 7.93 -7.76 22.55
C GLN A 243 8.86 -8.24 23.67
N THR A 244 8.57 -7.85 24.91
CA THR A 244 9.38 -8.30 26.05
C THR A 244 9.13 -9.78 26.32
N ARG A 245 10.21 -10.58 26.32
CA ARG A 245 10.17 -12.02 26.59
C ARG A 245 10.60 -12.34 28.01
N ARG A 246 9.91 -13.26 28.68
CA ARG A 246 10.29 -13.82 29.98
C ARG A 246 10.50 -15.33 29.84
N PHE A 247 11.74 -15.75 29.98
CA PHE A 247 12.11 -17.16 30.04
C PHE A 247 12.37 -17.56 31.50
N THR A 248 11.48 -18.38 32.07
CA THR A 248 11.59 -18.86 33.47
C THR A 248 11.65 -20.38 33.46
N GLY A 249 12.52 -20.99 34.26
CA GLY A 249 12.57 -22.43 34.31
C GLY A 249 13.39 -22.98 35.47
N ILE A 250 13.24 -24.28 35.70
CA ILE A 250 13.97 -25.04 36.70
C ILE A 250 14.43 -26.33 36.02
N ASN A 251 15.72 -26.63 36.12
CA ASN A 251 16.28 -27.92 35.75
C ASN A 251 16.81 -28.61 37.02
N ILE A 252 16.36 -29.84 37.26
CA ILE A 252 16.77 -30.67 38.40
C ILE A 252 17.61 -31.80 37.84
N GLU A 253 18.88 -31.86 38.22
CA GLU A 253 19.78 -32.95 37.83
C GLU A 253 20.10 -33.83 39.03
N HIS A 254 19.87 -35.12 38.90
CA HIS A 254 20.20 -36.11 39.91
C HIS A 254 21.25 -37.10 39.38
N LYS A 255 22.43 -37.05 39.98
CA LYS A 255 23.54 -37.97 39.70
C LYS A 255 23.47 -39.18 40.63
N PHE A 256 23.11 -40.34 40.09
CA PHE A 256 23.05 -41.59 40.86
C PHE A 256 24.45 -42.17 41.10
N ASN A 257 25.34 -42.06 40.12
CA ASN A 257 26.76 -42.43 40.19
C ASN A 257 27.55 -41.69 39.10
N ASP A 258 28.85 -41.95 38.97
CA ASP A 258 29.71 -41.29 37.97
C ASP A 258 29.33 -41.57 36.52
N ASN A 259 28.55 -42.63 36.28
CA ASN A 259 28.19 -43.13 34.96
C ASN A 259 26.72 -42.87 34.59
N PHE A 260 25.87 -42.42 35.52
CA PHE A 260 24.43 -42.29 35.32
C PHE A 260 23.82 -41.04 35.96
N VAL A 261 23.20 -40.23 35.12
CA VAL A 261 22.51 -38.98 35.49
C VAL A 261 21.12 -38.97 34.88
N ILE A 262 20.13 -38.53 35.66
CA ILE A 262 18.80 -38.17 35.15
C ILE A 262 18.54 -36.71 35.49
N GLY A 263 17.99 -35.96 34.54
CA GLY A 263 17.48 -34.63 34.74
C GLY A 263 15.99 -34.50 34.43
N GLY A 264 15.36 -33.50 35.04
CA GLY A 264 14.01 -33.06 34.77
C GLY A 264 13.99 -31.56 34.59
N THR A 265 13.47 -31.09 33.47
CA THR A 265 13.45 -29.68 33.07
C THR A 265 12.01 -29.19 32.98
N LEU A 266 11.72 -28.04 33.57
CA LEU A 266 10.48 -27.30 33.38
C LEU A 266 10.84 -25.89 32.93
N LEU A 267 10.34 -25.47 31.78
CA LEU A 267 10.58 -24.16 31.18
C LEU A 267 9.25 -23.51 30.84
N ASN A 268 9.15 -22.21 31.00
CA ASN A 268 8.06 -21.37 30.53
C ASN A 268 8.65 -20.17 29.79
N LEU A 269 8.23 -19.98 28.54
CA LEU A 269 8.54 -18.83 27.72
C LEU A 269 7.24 -18.04 27.53
N ASN A 270 7.19 -16.85 28.14
CA ASN A 270 6.05 -15.96 28.06
C ASN A 270 6.44 -14.64 27.39
N GLU A 271 5.76 -14.30 26.31
CA GLU A 271 5.91 -13.03 25.61
C GLU A 271 4.80 -12.07 26.04
N ARG A 272 5.15 -10.80 26.22
CA ARG A 272 4.19 -9.76 26.50
C ARG A 272 3.91 -8.99 25.21
N PRO A 273 2.64 -8.90 24.75
CA PRO A 273 2.29 -8.11 23.58
C PRO A 273 2.57 -6.62 23.83
N ILE A 274 2.71 -5.87 22.74
CA ILE A 274 2.91 -4.41 22.78
C ILE A 274 1.60 -3.71 23.10
N THR A 275 0.54 -4.05 22.37
CA THR A 275 -0.84 -3.58 22.55
C THR A 275 -1.76 -4.75 22.92
N GLN A 276 -3.03 -4.49 23.16
CA GLN A 276 -4.03 -5.52 23.44
C GLN A 276 -4.52 -6.26 22.18
N LYS A 277 -4.35 -5.68 20.98
CA LYS A 277 -4.63 -6.36 19.71
C LYS A 277 -3.32 -7.00 19.22
N ALA A 278 -3.37 -8.26 18.81
CA ALA A 278 -2.23 -8.93 18.20
C ALA A 278 -2.55 -9.26 16.75
N ASN A 279 -1.74 -8.73 15.83
CA ASN A 279 -1.88 -8.99 14.40
C ASN A 279 -1.35 -10.38 14.06
N PHE A 280 -1.96 -10.99 13.04
CA PHE A 280 -1.61 -12.30 12.54
C PHE A 280 -0.12 -12.38 12.16
N GLY A 281 0.58 -13.41 12.64
CA GLY A 281 2.01 -13.60 12.47
C GLY A 281 2.90 -12.90 13.52
N SER A 282 2.31 -12.11 14.41
CA SER A 282 3.01 -11.42 15.51
C SER A 282 2.45 -11.77 16.90
N GLU A 283 1.69 -12.86 16.97
CA GLU A 283 1.03 -13.30 18.19
C GLU A 283 2.04 -13.67 19.28
N PRO A 284 1.86 -13.15 20.50
CA PRO A 284 2.73 -13.51 21.61
C PRO A 284 2.46 -14.94 22.10
N ILE A 285 3.51 -15.67 22.46
CA ILE A 285 3.39 -17.04 22.98
C ILE A 285 3.51 -17.13 24.52
N ASN A 286 2.87 -18.12 25.11
CA ASN A 286 3.04 -18.53 26.51
C ASN A 286 3.22 -20.05 26.60
N ASN A 287 4.37 -20.52 26.14
CA ASN A 287 4.66 -21.94 25.98
C ASN A 287 5.33 -22.52 27.22
N THR A 288 4.84 -23.68 27.67
CA THR A 288 5.44 -24.42 28.80
C THR A 288 5.99 -25.75 28.31
N ILE A 289 7.29 -25.96 28.49
CA ILE A 289 7.96 -27.21 28.15
C ILE A 289 8.31 -27.95 29.43
N PHE A 290 7.96 -29.23 29.48
CA PHE A 290 8.40 -30.15 30.51
C PHE A 290 9.16 -31.30 29.87
N GLY A 291 10.34 -31.62 30.37
CA GLY A 291 11.16 -32.67 29.81
C GLY A 291 11.92 -33.49 30.84
N PHE A 292 12.32 -34.68 30.42
CA PHE A 292 13.18 -35.58 31.13
C PHE A 292 14.38 -35.91 30.26
N ASN A 293 15.57 -35.93 30.84
CA ASN A 293 16.77 -36.36 30.15
C ASN A 293 17.51 -37.40 30.99
N GLY A 294 18.14 -38.35 30.33
CA GLY A 294 18.95 -39.40 30.94
C GLY A 294 20.24 -39.55 30.16
N ASN A 295 21.35 -39.68 30.89
CA ASN A 295 22.66 -39.92 30.30
C ASN A 295 23.34 -41.06 31.07
N TYR A 296 23.67 -42.12 30.34
CA TYR A 296 24.45 -43.25 30.84
C TYR A 296 25.73 -43.39 30.01
N SER A 297 26.90 -43.31 30.64
CA SER A 297 28.19 -43.48 29.97
C SER A 297 29.08 -44.42 30.75
N SER A 298 29.63 -45.44 30.10
CA SER A 298 30.53 -46.41 30.73
C SER A 298 31.59 -46.92 29.76
N GLU A 299 32.76 -47.25 30.30
CA GLU A 299 33.80 -47.97 29.56
C GLU A 299 33.35 -49.43 29.30
N VAL A 300 33.69 -49.96 28.13
CA VAL A 300 33.42 -51.33 27.69
C VAL A 300 34.72 -52.00 27.25
N PRO A 301 35.59 -52.44 28.18
CA PRO A 301 36.89 -53.05 27.85
C PRO A 301 36.80 -54.35 27.04
N PHE A 302 35.61 -54.94 26.93
CA PHE A 302 35.35 -56.06 26.05
C PHE A 302 35.56 -55.68 24.57
N LEU A 303 35.08 -54.50 24.16
CA LEU A 303 35.18 -54.02 22.78
C LEU A 303 36.64 -53.71 22.40
N THR A 304 37.41 -53.10 23.31
CA THR A 304 38.85 -52.86 23.14
C THR A 304 39.60 -54.18 22.93
N ARG A 305 39.35 -55.17 23.80
CA ARG A 305 39.96 -56.51 23.69
C ARG A 305 39.51 -57.28 22.46
N MET A 306 38.31 -57.02 21.94
CA MET A 306 37.81 -57.64 20.71
C MET A 306 38.60 -57.13 19.50
N VAL A 307 38.86 -55.82 19.43
CA VAL A 307 39.63 -55.21 18.34
C VAL A 307 41.11 -55.63 18.39
N ASN A 308 41.73 -55.73 19.57
CA ASN A 308 43.11 -56.20 19.71
C ASN A 308 43.31 -57.69 19.32
N LYS A 309 42.24 -58.42 18.97
CA LYS A 309 42.32 -59.78 18.39
C LYS A 309 42.37 -59.78 16.86
N LEU A 310 42.14 -58.63 16.21
CA LEU A 310 42.28 -58.52 14.76
C LEU A 310 43.77 -58.44 14.37
N PRO A 311 44.19 -59.12 13.29
CA PRO A 311 45.58 -59.07 12.86
C PRO A 311 45.96 -57.64 12.45
N ASN A 312 47.12 -57.17 12.92
CA ASN A 312 47.71 -55.84 12.69
C ASN A 312 47.05 -54.64 13.42
N ILE A 313 46.27 -54.86 14.48
CA ILE A 313 45.73 -53.78 15.33
C ILE A 313 46.15 -54.02 16.79
N ASP A 314 46.74 -53.00 17.42
CA ASP A 314 47.12 -53.00 18.84
C ASP A 314 46.86 -51.61 19.42
N THR A 315 45.80 -51.47 20.20
CA THR A 315 45.36 -50.18 20.76
C THR A 315 45.03 -50.28 22.24
N ASP A 316 45.51 -49.29 23.01
CA ASP A 316 45.26 -49.13 24.44
C ASP A 316 44.16 -48.09 24.72
N VAL A 317 43.55 -47.53 23.67
CA VAL A 317 42.49 -46.53 23.81
C VAL A 317 41.22 -47.20 24.34
N PRO A 318 40.64 -46.74 25.47
CA PRO A 318 39.45 -47.35 26.04
C PRO A 318 38.24 -47.20 25.11
N SER A 319 37.50 -48.29 24.94
CA SER A 319 36.20 -48.27 24.28
C SER A 319 35.11 -47.87 25.26
N ASN A 320 34.21 -46.98 24.87
CA ASN A 320 33.11 -46.48 25.69
C ASN A 320 31.76 -46.67 24.99
N ILE A 321 30.71 -46.76 25.79
CA ILE A 321 29.32 -46.67 25.35
C ILE A 321 28.65 -45.52 26.11
N SER A 322 28.05 -44.60 25.36
CA SER A 322 27.23 -43.51 25.87
C SER A 322 25.83 -43.67 25.31
N LEU A 323 24.83 -43.76 26.18
CA LEU A 323 23.41 -43.77 25.84
C LEU A 323 22.76 -42.53 26.45
N ARG A 324 22.17 -41.69 25.60
CA ARG A 324 21.43 -40.50 26.01
C ARG A 324 20.00 -40.62 25.55
N GLY A 325 19.08 -40.20 26.40
CA GLY A 325 17.66 -40.16 26.11
C GLY A 325 17.08 -38.84 26.58
N GLU A 326 16.26 -38.21 25.75
CA GLU A 326 15.54 -36.99 26.07
C GLU A 326 14.07 -37.19 25.70
N PHE A 327 13.18 -36.73 26.56
CA PHE A 327 11.75 -36.64 26.32
C PHE A 327 11.32 -35.23 26.66
N ALA A 328 10.52 -34.60 25.80
CA ALA A 328 9.94 -33.30 26.06
C ALA A 328 8.46 -33.31 25.68
N TYR A 329 7.65 -32.65 26.49
CA TYR A 329 6.26 -32.32 26.25
C TYR A 329 6.12 -30.80 26.22
N LEU A 330 5.51 -30.27 25.18
CA LEU A 330 5.18 -28.86 25.01
C LEU A 330 3.68 -28.70 25.23
N ALA A 331 3.32 -27.92 26.24
CA ALA A 331 1.99 -27.36 26.42
C ALA A 331 2.00 -25.92 25.86
N PRO A 332 1.44 -25.70 24.67
CA PRO A 332 1.30 -24.35 24.13
C PRO A 332 0.26 -23.56 24.91
N GLY A 333 0.37 -22.24 24.84
CA GLY A 333 -0.60 -21.33 25.43
C GLY A 333 -0.44 -19.92 24.89
N ALA A 334 -1.47 -19.10 25.11
CA ALA A 334 -1.47 -17.69 24.77
C ALA A 334 -1.48 -16.82 26.05
N PRO A 335 -0.86 -15.64 26.05
CA PRO A 335 -0.91 -14.72 27.18
C PRO A 335 -2.25 -13.99 27.24
N ASN A 336 -2.72 -13.68 28.45
CA ASN A 336 -4.01 -13.01 28.65
C ASN A 336 -4.08 -11.57 28.09
N GLY A 337 -2.94 -10.98 27.71
CA GLY A 337 -2.87 -9.60 27.22
C GLY A 337 -3.56 -9.39 25.86
N THR A 338 -3.74 -10.46 25.09
CA THR A 338 -4.39 -10.45 23.76
C THR A 338 -5.74 -11.19 23.78
N ASN A 339 -6.29 -11.43 24.97
CA ASN A 339 -7.57 -12.12 25.09
C ASN A 339 -8.73 -11.15 24.93
N LEU A 340 -9.60 -11.42 23.97
CA LEU A 340 -10.88 -10.74 23.81
C LEU A 340 -12.00 -11.63 24.35
N ASN A 341 -12.77 -11.14 25.31
CA ASN A 341 -13.86 -11.88 25.96
C ASN A 341 -13.45 -13.27 26.51
N GLY A 342 -12.18 -13.45 26.88
CA GLY A 342 -11.64 -14.70 27.42
C GLY A 342 -11.06 -15.66 26.39
N GLU A 343 -11.07 -15.31 25.10
CA GLU A 343 -10.49 -16.10 24.02
C GLU A 343 -9.23 -15.43 23.47
N ALA A 344 -8.16 -16.22 23.27
CA ALA A 344 -6.98 -15.77 22.55
C ALA A 344 -7.39 -15.39 21.12
N THR A 345 -7.08 -14.16 20.73
CA THR A 345 -7.55 -13.56 19.49
C THR A 345 -6.37 -13.06 18.68
N SER A 346 -6.39 -13.33 17.38
CA SER A 346 -5.42 -12.84 16.40
C SER A 346 -6.17 -12.09 15.29
N TYR A 347 -5.74 -10.88 15.00
CA TYR A 347 -6.35 -10.00 14.02
C TYR A 347 -5.76 -10.27 12.64
N ILE A 348 -6.64 -10.65 11.70
CA ILE A 348 -6.29 -10.73 10.29
C ILE A 348 -6.18 -9.31 9.73
N ASP A 349 -7.21 -8.52 9.99
CA ASP A 349 -7.30 -7.11 9.63
C ASP A 349 -8.21 -6.42 10.64
N ASP A 350 -7.68 -5.44 11.35
CA ASP A 350 -8.42 -4.58 12.27
C ASP A 350 -8.93 -3.31 11.58
N PHE A 351 -8.65 -3.14 10.29
CA PHE A 351 -9.02 -2.02 9.44
C PHE A 351 -8.39 -0.67 9.83
N GLU A 352 -7.51 -0.62 10.83
CA GLU A 352 -6.85 0.61 11.30
C GLU A 352 -5.82 1.18 10.31
N GLY A 353 -5.25 0.29 9.48
CA GLY A 353 -4.31 0.65 8.42
C GLY A 353 -4.96 0.82 7.04
N THR A 354 -6.30 0.76 6.97
CA THR A 354 -7.03 0.68 5.69
C THR A 354 -6.78 1.88 4.80
N GLN A 355 -6.73 3.09 5.37
CA GLN A 355 -6.43 4.29 4.61
C GLN A 355 -5.16 4.97 5.08
N ASN A 356 -4.43 5.49 4.11
CA ASN A 356 -3.24 6.31 4.33
C ASN A 356 -3.33 7.54 3.42
N ALA A 357 -2.73 8.64 3.83
CA ALA A 357 -2.79 9.92 3.11
C ALA A 357 -1.41 10.37 2.61
N ILE A 358 -1.38 11.01 1.44
CA ILE A 358 -0.25 11.80 0.96
C ILE A 358 -0.59 13.27 1.18
N ASP A 359 0.06 13.90 2.17
CA ASP A 359 -0.19 15.29 2.55
C ASP A 359 0.20 16.29 1.45
N LEU A 360 -0.76 17.14 1.10
CA LEU A 360 -0.61 18.21 0.14
C LEU A 360 -0.55 19.62 0.74
N LYS A 361 -0.64 19.80 2.05
CA LYS A 361 -0.69 21.13 2.70
C LYS A 361 0.64 21.86 2.81
N ALA A 362 1.76 21.18 2.56
CA ALA A 362 3.09 21.77 2.68
C ALA A 362 3.24 23.01 1.77
N GLN A 363 3.09 24.20 2.36
CA GLN A 363 3.04 25.49 1.70
C GLN A 363 4.23 25.74 0.75
N GLN A 364 5.46 25.42 1.19
CA GLN A 364 6.68 25.63 0.41
C GLN A 364 6.82 24.68 -0.79
N SER A 365 5.98 23.66 -0.90
CA SER A 365 5.98 22.72 -2.03
C SER A 365 5.11 23.19 -3.20
N TRP A 366 4.38 24.30 -3.04
CA TRP A 366 3.52 24.89 -4.06
C TRP A 366 4.19 26.10 -4.70
N PHE A 367 4.08 26.17 -6.02
CA PHE A 367 4.62 27.22 -6.88
C PHE A 367 3.50 27.85 -7.70
N LEU A 368 3.75 29.00 -8.30
CA LEU A 368 2.81 29.61 -9.25
C LEU A 368 2.52 28.64 -10.41
N SER A 369 1.26 28.54 -10.83
CA SER A 369 0.91 27.64 -11.94
C SER A 369 1.06 28.30 -13.31
N SER A 370 1.42 27.47 -14.30
CA SER A 370 1.11 27.73 -15.71
C SER A 370 -0.42 27.89 -15.91
N ARG A 371 -0.80 28.57 -16.99
CA ARG A 371 -2.22 28.78 -17.35
C ARG A 371 -2.92 27.43 -17.57
N PRO A 372 -4.02 27.13 -16.86
CA PRO A 372 -4.83 25.97 -17.18
C PRO A 372 -5.35 26.01 -18.62
N LEU A 373 -5.36 24.83 -19.27
CA LEU A 373 -6.01 24.71 -20.57
C LEU A 373 -7.53 24.85 -20.39
N GLU A 374 -8.19 25.44 -21.39
CA GLU A 374 -9.65 25.52 -21.46
C GLU A 374 -10.34 26.17 -20.24
N LEU A 375 -9.83 27.31 -19.78
CA LEU A 375 -10.42 28.17 -18.73
C LEU A 375 -11.82 28.73 -19.03
N GLY A 376 -12.41 28.40 -20.19
CA GLY A 376 -13.70 28.94 -20.67
C GLY A 376 -13.54 30.20 -21.54
N GLY A 377 -14.46 30.41 -22.48
CA GLY A 377 -14.32 31.42 -23.54
C GLY A 377 -14.40 32.88 -23.10
N ASN A 378 -14.80 33.16 -21.85
CA ASN A 378 -14.90 34.52 -21.33
C ASN A 378 -13.60 34.99 -20.67
N VAL A 379 -12.73 34.06 -20.21
CA VAL A 379 -11.44 34.40 -19.62
C VAL A 379 -10.51 34.96 -20.71
N PRO A 380 -10.03 36.21 -20.60
CA PRO A 380 -9.18 36.81 -21.63
C PRO A 380 -7.87 36.05 -21.82
N GLY A 381 -7.34 36.06 -23.04
CA GLY A 381 -6.06 35.43 -23.37
C GLY A 381 -6.19 34.16 -24.21
N ASN A 382 -5.07 33.46 -24.37
CA ASN A 382 -5.02 32.16 -25.04
C ASN A 382 -3.80 31.37 -24.55
N ASP A 383 -3.70 30.10 -24.95
CA ASP A 383 -2.62 29.21 -24.53
C ASP A 383 -1.38 29.21 -25.47
N GLN A 384 -1.39 30.02 -26.53
CA GLN A 384 -0.21 30.14 -27.39
C GLN A 384 0.92 30.85 -26.65
N PRO A 385 2.19 30.55 -26.99
CA PRO A 385 3.33 31.27 -26.45
C PRO A 385 3.18 32.78 -26.67
N GLY A 386 3.31 33.56 -25.60
CA GLY A 386 3.11 35.02 -25.64
C GLY A 386 2.42 35.58 -24.39
N ILE A 387 2.37 36.92 -24.32
CA ILE A 387 1.90 37.64 -23.14
C ILE A 387 0.41 37.42 -22.83
N GLN A 388 -0.37 37.02 -23.83
CA GLN A 388 -1.78 36.69 -23.68
C GLN A 388 -2.01 35.46 -22.79
N ASN A 389 -0.98 34.64 -22.52
CA ASN A 389 -1.06 33.53 -21.60
C ASN A 389 -1.34 33.98 -20.15
N GLY A 390 -0.79 35.14 -19.74
CA GLY A 390 -0.99 35.70 -18.41
C GLY A 390 -2.33 36.43 -18.22
N TYR A 391 -3.12 36.64 -19.28
CA TYR A 391 -4.36 37.42 -19.18
C TYR A 391 -5.41 36.73 -18.30
N GLY A 392 -6.21 37.53 -17.59
CA GLY A 392 -7.18 37.04 -16.62
C GLY A 392 -6.57 36.44 -15.34
N ARG A 393 -5.23 36.40 -15.19
CA ARG A 393 -4.61 35.92 -13.95
C ARG A 393 -4.82 36.95 -12.82
N ALA A 394 -5.56 36.56 -11.80
CA ALA A 394 -5.83 37.35 -10.60
C ALA A 394 -4.80 37.07 -9.49
N MET A 395 -4.83 37.89 -8.44
CA MET A 395 -3.93 37.74 -7.31
C MET A 395 -4.37 36.59 -6.39
N LEU A 396 -3.45 35.68 -6.12
CA LEU A 396 -3.64 34.54 -5.23
C LEU A 396 -2.42 34.43 -4.32
N ASN A 397 -2.68 34.35 -3.02
CA ASN A 397 -1.64 34.08 -2.04
C ASN A 397 -1.94 32.76 -1.35
N TRP A 398 -0.93 31.90 -1.27
CA TRP A 398 -0.97 30.66 -0.51
C TRP A 398 -0.04 30.81 0.67
N TYR A 399 -0.46 30.45 1.89
CA TYR A 399 0.38 30.54 3.08
C TYR A 399 -0.19 29.74 4.25
N THR A 400 0.61 29.61 5.30
CA THR A 400 0.16 29.24 6.65
C THR A 400 0.49 30.41 7.57
N VAL A 401 -0.47 30.89 8.37
CA VAL A 401 -0.23 32.00 9.30
C VAL A 401 0.80 31.59 10.35
N ASP A 402 1.94 32.30 10.40
CA ASP A 402 3.06 31.95 11.26
C ASP A 402 2.69 32.08 12.75
N PRO A 403 3.05 31.10 13.60
CA PRO A 403 2.78 31.15 15.04
C PRO A 403 3.25 32.43 15.75
N ILE A 404 4.21 33.16 15.19
CA ILE A 404 4.74 34.40 15.75
C ILE A 404 3.65 35.46 15.97
N PHE A 405 2.67 35.56 15.07
CA PHE A 405 1.60 36.57 15.11
C PHE A 405 0.73 36.47 16.36
N TYR A 406 0.63 35.26 16.89
CA TYR A 406 -0.20 34.94 18.04
C TYR A 406 0.64 34.66 19.30
N SER A 407 1.89 35.12 19.28
CA SER A 407 2.81 35.06 20.42
C SER A 407 3.08 36.46 20.94
N ALA A 408 3.72 36.58 22.11
CA ALA A 408 4.17 37.87 22.63
C ALA A 408 5.25 38.56 21.75
N ARG A 409 5.75 37.89 20.70
CA ARG A 409 6.73 38.43 19.74
C ARG A 409 6.09 38.97 18.46
N ARG A 410 4.76 39.09 18.41
CA ARG A 410 4.08 39.61 17.24
C ARG A 410 4.57 41.03 16.88
N PRO A 411 4.63 41.40 15.59
CA PRO A 411 5.04 42.75 15.18
C PRO A 411 4.11 43.84 15.73
N ASP A 412 4.69 45.01 15.99
CA ASP A 412 3.93 46.23 16.28
C ASP A 412 3.02 46.56 15.08
N GLY A 413 1.76 46.88 15.36
CA GLY A 413 0.75 47.19 14.34
C GLY A 413 -0.24 46.07 14.01
N VAL A 414 0.02 44.83 14.40
CA VAL A 414 -1.00 43.76 14.42
C VAL A 414 -1.76 43.85 15.74
N SER A 415 -3.07 44.05 15.70
CA SER A 415 -3.96 44.10 16.86
C SER A 415 -4.60 42.74 17.15
N ASP A 416 -5.22 42.59 18.33
CA ASP A 416 -5.97 41.36 18.65
C ASP A 416 -7.17 41.18 17.69
N GLU A 417 -7.72 42.30 17.21
CA GLU A 417 -8.82 42.31 16.26
C GLU A 417 -8.40 41.74 14.89
N ASP A 418 -7.17 42.04 14.43
CA ASP A 418 -6.65 41.50 13.16
C ASP A 418 -6.49 39.97 13.17
N LEU A 419 -6.38 39.37 14.36
CA LEU A 419 -6.28 37.92 14.59
C LEU A 419 -7.63 37.27 14.93
N SER A 420 -8.69 38.07 15.02
CA SER A 420 -10.01 37.65 15.48
C SER A 420 -11.01 37.41 14.33
N SER A 421 -10.53 37.18 13.11
CA SER A 421 -11.37 36.67 12.01
C SER A 421 -11.37 35.14 11.99
N LEU A 422 -12.46 34.53 11.49
CA LEU A 422 -12.53 33.10 11.19
C LEU A 422 -11.40 32.63 10.27
N TYR A 423 -10.89 33.54 9.43
CA TYR A 423 -9.87 33.32 8.41
C TYR A 423 -8.48 33.85 8.83
N THR A 424 -8.29 34.38 10.03
CA THR A 424 -6.96 34.78 10.57
C THR A 424 -6.66 34.23 11.95
N SER A 425 -7.62 33.58 12.61
CA SER A 425 -7.45 32.95 13.92
C SER A 425 -6.75 31.59 13.83
N ARG A 426 -6.09 31.20 14.93
CA ARG A 426 -5.47 29.87 15.10
C ARG A 426 -6.53 28.77 15.07
N VAL A 427 -6.26 27.72 14.29
CA VAL A 427 -7.02 26.47 14.32
C VAL A 427 -6.31 25.49 15.22
N PHE A 428 -7.06 24.80 16.08
CA PHE A 428 -6.51 23.78 16.98
C PHE A 428 -6.91 22.39 16.50
N ILE A 429 -6.07 21.40 16.79
CA ILE A 429 -6.31 20.00 16.39
C ILE A 429 -7.65 19.52 16.94
N ASN A 430 -7.97 19.85 18.19
CA ASN A 430 -9.22 19.46 18.84
C ASN A 430 -10.48 20.06 18.21
N GLU A 431 -10.37 21.08 17.35
CA GLU A 431 -11.53 21.64 16.64
C GLU A 431 -12.03 20.72 15.52
N LEU A 432 -11.11 20.02 14.85
CA LEU A 432 -11.44 19.00 13.85
C LEU A 432 -11.38 17.58 14.42
N PHE A 433 -10.51 17.32 15.40
CA PHE A 433 -10.23 15.99 15.93
C PHE A 433 -10.25 16.01 17.48
N PRO A 434 -11.41 16.27 18.11
CA PRO A 434 -11.50 16.42 19.57
C PRO A 434 -11.16 15.13 20.34
N GLU A 435 -11.41 13.97 19.75
CA GLU A 435 -11.11 12.66 20.35
C GLU A 435 -9.63 12.25 20.23
N GLN A 436 -8.81 13.04 19.52
CA GLN A 436 -7.39 12.76 19.36
C GLN A 436 -6.61 13.11 20.65
N ASP A 437 -5.97 12.09 21.23
CA ASP A 437 -5.06 12.29 22.36
C ASP A 437 -3.75 12.95 21.90
N LEU A 438 -3.46 14.15 22.44
CA LEU A 438 -2.20 14.85 22.18
C LEU A 438 -1.12 14.41 23.17
N VAL A 439 0.07 14.08 22.66
CA VAL A 439 1.24 13.76 23.50
C VAL A 439 1.74 15.02 24.21
N GLN A 440 2.19 14.89 25.46
CA GLN A 440 2.80 16.02 26.16
C GLN A 440 3.99 16.59 25.40
N GLY A 441 3.95 17.89 25.11
CA GLY A 441 4.99 18.59 24.33
C GLY A 441 4.78 18.60 22.82
N GLN A 442 3.77 17.88 22.30
CA GLN A 442 3.30 18.04 20.92
C GLN A 442 2.57 19.38 20.76
N ASN A 443 2.65 19.96 19.56
CA ASN A 443 1.88 21.15 19.24
C ASN A 443 0.39 20.81 19.11
N SER A 444 -0.48 21.56 19.79
CA SER A 444 -1.94 21.42 19.70
C SER A 444 -2.56 22.21 18.54
N ILE A 445 -1.76 22.98 17.81
CA ILE A 445 -2.20 23.80 16.67
C ILE A 445 -2.28 22.92 15.41
N LEU A 446 -3.36 23.08 14.67
CA LEU A 446 -3.50 22.54 13.32
C LEU A 446 -3.02 23.58 12.31
N PHE A 447 -1.93 23.29 11.61
CA PHE A 447 -1.43 24.16 10.55
C PHE A 447 -2.28 23.98 9.28
N THR A 448 -2.89 25.05 8.83
CA THR A 448 -3.73 25.08 7.62
C THR A 448 -2.93 25.52 6.40
N LEU A 449 -3.38 25.11 5.21
CA LEU A 449 -3.01 25.76 3.96
C LEU A 449 -4.11 26.76 3.63
N ASP A 450 -3.79 28.05 3.64
CA ASP A 450 -4.74 29.12 3.34
C ASP A 450 -4.50 29.63 1.92
N LEU A 451 -5.55 29.70 1.10
CA LEU A 451 -5.57 30.33 -0.22
C LEU A 451 -6.42 31.59 -0.16
N ALA A 452 -5.79 32.76 -0.16
CA ALA A 452 -6.46 34.05 -0.22
C ALA A 452 -6.54 34.52 -1.68
N TYR A 453 -7.74 34.49 -2.24
CA TYR A 453 -8.01 34.82 -3.64
C TYR A 453 -8.66 36.21 -3.78
N TYR A 454 -8.06 37.04 -4.63
CA TYR A 454 -8.48 38.42 -4.87
C TYR A 454 -8.83 38.57 -6.36
N PRO A 455 -10.06 38.21 -6.79
CA PRO A 455 -10.42 38.16 -8.21
C PRO A 455 -10.46 39.54 -8.89
N THR A 456 -10.51 40.63 -8.11
CA THR A 456 -10.50 42.00 -8.63
C THR A 456 -9.10 42.59 -8.76
N GLU A 457 -8.08 41.92 -8.23
CA GLU A 457 -6.70 42.40 -8.22
C GLU A 457 -5.86 41.63 -9.25
N ARG A 458 -5.02 42.35 -9.98
CA ARG A 458 -4.12 41.78 -10.99
C ARG A 458 -3.07 40.87 -10.33
N GLY A 459 -2.90 39.66 -10.84
CA GLY A 459 -1.84 38.73 -10.41
C GLY A 459 -0.51 38.92 -11.17
N PRO A 460 0.51 38.12 -10.82
CA PRO A 460 1.83 38.19 -11.44
C PRO A 460 1.83 37.85 -12.94
N TYR A 461 2.68 38.52 -13.73
CA TYR A 461 2.86 38.36 -15.17
C TYR A 461 1.57 38.54 -16.01
N ASN A 462 0.62 39.34 -15.51
CA ASN A 462 -0.61 39.66 -16.22
C ASN A 462 -0.54 41.08 -16.81
N PHE A 463 -0.41 41.18 -18.14
CA PHE A 463 -0.39 42.45 -18.87
C PHE A 463 -1.69 42.71 -19.66
N GLN A 464 -2.83 42.21 -19.17
CA GLN A 464 -4.12 42.38 -19.82
C GLN A 464 -4.46 43.88 -20.02
N PRO A 465 -4.74 44.35 -21.25
CA PRO A 465 -5.14 45.72 -21.49
C PRO A 465 -6.38 46.12 -20.67
N GLY A 466 -6.36 47.31 -20.05
CA GLY A 466 -7.41 47.78 -19.15
C GLY A 466 -7.21 47.40 -17.67
N SER A 467 -6.14 46.69 -17.32
CA SER A 467 -5.75 46.35 -15.94
C SER A 467 -4.55 47.15 -15.41
N GLU A 468 -4.17 48.24 -16.08
CA GLU A 468 -2.96 49.02 -15.77
C GLU A 468 -3.02 49.77 -14.44
N ASN A 469 -4.22 49.88 -13.85
CA ASN A 469 -4.43 50.39 -12.49
C ASN A 469 -4.36 49.30 -11.41
N GLY A 470 -3.99 48.07 -11.78
CA GLY A 470 -3.95 46.89 -10.89
C GLY A 470 -5.31 46.23 -10.66
N VAL A 471 -6.37 46.68 -11.34
CA VAL A 471 -7.75 46.19 -11.12
C VAL A 471 -8.26 45.44 -12.35
N LEU A 472 -8.78 44.24 -12.13
CA LEU A 472 -9.46 43.43 -13.15
C LEU A 472 -10.95 43.83 -13.19
N SER A 473 -11.36 44.42 -14.32
CA SER A 473 -12.72 45.00 -14.47
C SER A 473 -13.85 43.96 -14.43
N ASN A 474 -13.58 42.72 -14.85
CA ASN A 474 -14.51 41.60 -14.80
C ASN A 474 -13.92 40.48 -13.92
N PRO A 475 -14.14 40.51 -12.60
CA PRO A 475 -13.53 39.53 -11.69
C PRO A 475 -14.00 38.10 -11.95
N GLN A 476 -15.23 37.91 -12.46
CA GLN A 476 -15.74 36.58 -12.84
C GLN A 476 -14.96 35.92 -13.97
N ASP A 477 -14.29 36.70 -14.83
CA ASP A 477 -13.49 36.18 -15.93
C ASP A 477 -12.02 35.98 -15.51
N SER A 478 -11.75 35.95 -14.20
CA SER A 478 -10.40 35.85 -13.64
C SER A 478 -10.12 34.48 -13.02
N TRP A 479 -8.86 34.07 -13.06
CA TRP A 479 -8.39 32.80 -12.52
C TRP A 479 -7.07 32.98 -11.77
N ALA A 480 -6.75 32.08 -10.84
CA ALA A 480 -5.40 31.98 -10.29
C ALA A 480 -5.14 30.57 -9.75
N GLY A 481 -3.90 30.08 -9.89
CA GLY A 481 -3.57 28.71 -9.54
C GLY A 481 -2.16 28.50 -9.05
N ILE A 482 -1.98 27.39 -8.35
CA ILE A 482 -0.72 26.90 -7.80
C ILE A 482 -0.49 25.46 -8.23
N THR A 483 0.76 25.09 -8.50
CA THR A 483 1.17 23.74 -8.90
C THR A 483 2.22 23.20 -7.93
N ARG A 484 2.17 21.91 -7.66
CA ARG A 484 3.19 21.17 -6.89
C ARG A 484 3.54 19.87 -7.60
N GLN A 485 4.74 19.36 -7.33
CA GLN A 485 5.11 18.00 -7.71
C GLN A 485 4.55 16.95 -6.75
N LEU A 486 4.35 15.73 -7.24
CA LEU A 486 4.08 14.53 -6.46
C LEU A 486 5.34 13.67 -6.38
N THR A 487 5.68 13.24 -5.16
CA THR A 487 6.82 12.34 -4.93
C THR A 487 6.53 10.91 -5.40
N SER A 488 5.27 10.49 -5.38
CA SER A 488 4.80 9.20 -5.89
C SER A 488 3.96 9.46 -7.14
N THR A 489 4.46 9.05 -8.30
CA THR A 489 3.81 9.36 -9.59
C THR A 489 2.85 8.29 -10.08
N ASP A 490 3.02 7.04 -9.62
CA ASP A 490 2.13 5.93 -9.97
C ASP A 490 1.04 5.81 -8.90
N LEU A 491 -0.08 6.50 -9.15
CA LEU A 491 -1.20 6.53 -8.21
C LEU A 491 -2.04 5.23 -8.27
N GLU A 492 -2.00 4.48 -9.37
CA GLU A 492 -2.67 3.17 -9.48
C GLU A 492 -1.97 2.12 -8.62
N GLN A 493 -0.64 2.07 -8.68
CA GLN A 493 0.13 1.18 -7.82
C GLN A 493 -0.05 1.55 -6.36
N ALA A 494 -0.07 2.85 -6.04
CA ALA A 494 -0.31 3.35 -4.70
C ALA A 494 -1.77 3.18 -4.23
N ASN A 495 -2.69 2.82 -5.13
CA ASN A 495 -4.14 2.74 -4.90
C ASN A 495 -4.74 4.02 -4.31
N VAL A 496 -4.40 5.18 -4.89
CA VAL A 496 -5.05 6.45 -4.53
C VAL A 496 -6.48 6.42 -5.07
N GLU A 497 -7.45 6.63 -4.18
CA GLU A 497 -8.87 6.59 -4.52
C GLU A 497 -9.50 7.98 -4.48
N TYR A 498 -9.04 8.85 -3.58
CA TYR A 498 -9.70 10.13 -3.32
C TYR A 498 -8.73 11.30 -3.21
N ILE A 499 -9.18 12.47 -3.68
CA ILE A 499 -8.71 13.77 -3.19
C ILE A 499 -9.61 14.13 -2.00
N GLU A 500 -9.04 14.23 -0.81
CA GLU A 500 -9.79 14.48 0.42
C GLU A 500 -9.28 15.73 1.14
N PHE A 501 -10.19 16.56 1.65
CA PHE A 501 -9.82 17.73 2.43
C PHE A 501 -10.93 18.25 3.34
N TRP A 502 -10.53 18.73 4.52
CA TRP A 502 -11.37 19.57 5.36
C TRP A 502 -11.26 21.04 4.94
N LEU A 503 -12.36 21.63 4.47
CA LEU A 503 -12.45 23.04 4.10
C LEU A 503 -13.29 23.82 5.13
N GLN A 504 -12.73 24.88 5.69
CA GLN A 504 -13.50 25.83 6.49
C GLN A 504 -14.43 26.64 5.58
N ASP A 505 -15.68 26.84 6.01
CA ASP A 505 -16.68 27.58 5.24
C ASP A 505 -16.19 29.01 4.87
N PRO A 506 -15.93 29.28 3.57
CA PRO A 506 -15.36 30.55 3.12
C PRO A 506 -16.39 31.70 3.09
N PHE A 507 -17.66 31.45 3.45
CA PHE A 507 -18.75 32.43 3.36
C PHE A 507 -19.35 32.85 4.70
N GLN A 508 -18.86 32.33 5.84
CA GLN A 508 -19.44 32.65 7.16
C GLN A 508 -19.39 34.14 7.51
N GLU A 509 -18.31 34.84 7.16
CA GLU A 509 -18.21 36.30 7.39
C GLU A 509 -18.89 37.13 6.30
N ASN A 510 -19.11 36.55 5.11
CA ASN A 510 -19.76 37.21 3.99
C ASN A 510 -20.75 36.28 3.25
N PRO A 511 -21.97 36.07 3.79
CA PRO A 511 -22.96 35.19 3.20
C PRO A 511 -23.55 35.70 1.87
N ALA A 512 -23.28 36.95 1.48
CA ALA A 512 -23.74 37.54 0.23
C ALA A 512 -22.81 37.25 -0.96
N ASN A 513 -21.65 36.64 -0.73
CA ASN A 513 -20.75 36.19 -1.78
C ASN A 513 -21.41 35.05 -2.56
N PRO A 514 -21.61 35.17 -3.89
CA PRO A 514 -22.26 34.12 -4.69
C PRO A 514 -21.41 32.86 -4.85
N GLY A 515 -20.12 32.91 -4.53
CA GLY A 515 -19.19 31.79 -4.71
C GLY A 515 -18.58 31.74 -6.11
N GLY A 516 -17.94 30.61 -6.40
CA GLY A 516 -17.18 30.36 -7.62
C GLY A 516 -16.77 28.89 -7.70
N LYS A 517 -15.66 28.59 -8.36
CA LYS A 517 -15.19 27.21 -8.59
C LYS A 517 -13.80 26.97 -8.04
N LEU A 518 -13.64 25.85 -7.36
CA LEU A 518 -12.34 25.28 -6.95
C LEU A 518 -12.03 24.10 -7.87
N VAL A 519 -10.86 24.10 -8.50
CA VAL A 519 -10.51 23.09 -9.48
C VAL A 519 -9.18 22.43 -9.12
N PHE A 520 -9.15 21.10 -9.17
CA PHE A 520 -7.94 20.31 -9.06
C PHE A 520 -7.58 19.69 -10.41
N ASN A 521 -6.30 19.65 -10.74
CA ASN A 521 -5.77 18.88 -11.85
C ASN A 521 -4.74 17.88 -11.35
N LEU A 522 -4.87 16.63 -11.77
CA LEU A 522 -3.92 15.54 -11.50
C LEU A 522 -3.34 15.04 -12.82
N GLY A 523 -2.05 15.22 -13.05
CA GLY A 523 -1.38 14.61 -14.20
C GLY A 523 -0.01 15.19 -14.50
N ASN A 524 0.32 15.28 -15.77
CA ASN A 524 1.42 16.09 -16.26
C ASN A 524 0.89 17.50 -16.53
N ILE A 525 1.53 18.48 -15.91
CA ILE A 525 1.16 19.89 -15.99
C ILE A 525 2.39 20.62 -16.48
N SER A 526 2.19 21.59 -17.37
CA SER A 526 3.29 22.42 -17.87
C SER A 526 3.94 23.19 -16.71
N GLU A 527 5.26 23.10 -16.61
CA GLU A 527 6.11 23.86 -15.69
C GLU A 527 6.54 25.22 -16.28
N ASP A 528 6.29 25.42 -17.57
CA ASP A 528 6.42 26.69 -18.31
C ASP A 528 5.36 27.69 -17.80
N ILE A 529 5.72 28.47 -16.77
CA ILE A 529 4.84 29.43 -16.08
C ILE A 529 4.67 30.67 -16.95
N ILE A 530 5.76 31.15 -17.54
CA ILE A 530 5.78 32.16 -18.59
C ILE A 530 5.86 31.43 -19.93
N LYS A 531 4.67 31.11 -20.50
CA LYS A 531 4.57 30.27 -21.71
C LYS A 531 5.37 30.84 -22.89
N ASP A 532 6.60 30.37 -23.03
CA ASP A 532 7.51 30.77 -24.11
C ASP A 532 8.37 29.60 -24.65
N GLY A 533 8.28 28.43 -24.00
CA GLY A 533 8.96 27.20 -24.38
C GLY A 533 10.46 27.17 -24.04
N ARG A 534 10.96 28.11 -23.22
CA ARG A 534 12.34 28.16 -22.73
C ARG A 534 12.34 28.07 -21.22
N LYS A 535 13.27 27.28 -20.67
CA LYS A 535 13.42 27.15 -19.23
C LYS A 535 14.17 28.35 -18.67
N LEU A 536 13.53 29.12 -17.79
CA LEU A 536 14.25 30.05 -16.94
C LEU A 536 14.81 29.38 -15.68
N TYR A 537 15.98 29.83 -15.26
CA TYR A 537 16.56 29.57 -13.94
C TYR A 537 17.42 30.76 -13.53
N GLU A 538 17.11 31.38 -12.40
CA GLU A 538 17.71 32.65 -11.97
C GLU A 538 19.23 32.59 -11.80
N ASN A 539 19.75 31.50 -11.24
CA ASN A 539 21.19 31.33 -11.02
C ASN A 539 22.02 31.20 -12.31
N GLY A 540 21.35 31.16 -13.48
CA GLY A 540 22.00 31.25 -14.79
C GLY A 540 22.09 32.64 -15.37
N LEU A 541 21.42 33.63 -14.76
CA LEU A 541 21.42 35.01 -15.22
C LEU A 541 22.79 35.67 -14.98
N PRO A 542 23.20 36.66 -15.78
CA PRO A 542 24.49 37.33 -15.63
C PRO A 542 24.64 38.02 -14.27
N GLU A 543 25.71 37.71 -13.55
CA GLU A 543 26.02 38.28 -12.22
C GLU A 543 26.06 39.83 -12.22
N ASN A 544 26.44 40.41 -13.36
CA ASN A 544 26.51 41.86 -13.54
C ASN A 544 25.19 42.50 -14.02
N GLY A 545 24.11 41.72 -14.16
CA GLY A 545 22.81 42.17 -14.65
C GLY A 545 22.77 42.54 -16.14
N ASP A 546 23.83 42.31 -16.92
CA ASP A 546 23.87 42.65 -18.35
C ASP A 546 23.19 41.59 -19.21
N ILE A 547 21.90 41.78 -19.43
CA ILE A 547 21.03 40.90 -20.24
C ILE A 547 21.07 41.20 -21.75
N SER A 548 21.88 42.16 -22.22
CA SER A 548 21.87 42.62 -23.62
C SER A 548 22.27 41.56 -24.66
N LEU A 549 22.94 40.50 -24.22
CA LEU A 549 23.38 39.37 -25.05
C LEU A 549 22.46 38.15 -24.94
N LEU A 550 21.47 38.19 -24.04
CA LEU A 550 20.50 37.10 -23.89
C LEU A 550 19.41 37.20 -24.97
N PRO A 551 18.94 36.06 -25.51
CA PRO A 551 17.85 36.07 -26.47
C PRO A 551 16.53 36.40 -25.77
N GLN A 552 15.74 37.26 -26.40
CA GLN A 552 14.37 37.54 -25.98
C GLN A 552 13.42 36.47 -26.53
N THR A 553 12.49 35.99 -25.70
CA THR A 553 11.52 34.95 -26.09
C THR A 553 10.29 35.54 -26.79
N ALA A 554 9.33 34.67 -27.15
CA ALA A 554 8.07 35.12 -27.76
C ALA A 554 7.16 35.86 -26.77
N TRP A 555 7.25 35.57 -25.47
CA TRP A 555 6.57 36.33 -24.43
C TRP A 555 7.24 37.69 -24.20
N GLY A 556 8.56 37.72 -24.37
CA GLY A 556 9.38 38.91 -24.20
C GLY A 556 10.41 38.80 -23.08
N SER A 557 10.47 37.67 -22.36
CA SER A 557 11.38 37.38 -21.25
C SER A 557 12.82 37.16 -21.74
N VAL A 558 13.78 37.16 -20.81
CA VAL A 558 15.18 36.82 -21.07
C VAL A 558 15.58 35.55 -20.33
N VAL A 559 16.16 34.60 -21.07
CA VAL A 559 16.54 33.29 -20.51
C VAL A 559 18.04 33.03 -20.62
N PRO A 560 18.65 32.36 -19.62
CA PRO A 560 20.04 31.94 -19.71
C PRO A 560 20.33 31.01 -20.91
N LEU A 561 21.50 31.16 -21.52
CA LEU A 561 21.92 30.35 -22.69
C LEU A 561 22.53 29.00 -22.32
N ASN A 562 23.10 28.88 -21.12
CA ASN A 562 23.78 27.66 -20.69
C ASN A 562 22.76 26.65 -20.16
N GLN A 563 23.20 25.41 -19.96
CA GLN A 563 22.42 24.41 -19.24
C GLN A 563 22.75 24.51 -17.75
N SER A 564 21.72 24.56 -16.89
CA SER A 564 21.93 24.48 -15.44
C SER A 564 22.53 23.12 -15.05
N LEU A 565 23.49 23.14 -14.12
CA LEU A 565 24.07 21.94 -13.49
C LEU A 565 23.49 21.69 -12.10
N VAL A 566 23.23 22.77 -11.36
CA VAL A 566 22.71 22.78 -9.98
C VAL A 566 21.89 24.06 -9.81
N TYR A 567 20.76 23.96 -9.12
CA TYR A 567 19.94 25.11 -8.72
C TYR A 567 20.40 25.66 -7.37
N ALA A 568 21.43 26.48 -7.40
CA ALA A 568 21.96 27.21 -6.26
C ALA A 568 22.68 28.48 -6.73
N PHE A 569 22.53 29.57 -5.98
CA PHE A 569 23.33 30.77 -6.17
C PHE A 569 24.76 30.56 -5.65
N ASP A 570 25.76 30.95 -6.45
CA ASP A 570 27.16 31.11 -6.04
C ASP A 570 27.55 32.58 -5.82
N THR A 571 26.64 33.50 -6.17
CA THR A 571 26.76 34.96 -6.03
C THR A 571 26.34 35.48 -4.65
N THR A 572 26.86 36.65 -4.30
CA THR A 572 26.57 37.36 -3.04
C THR A 572 26.40 38.85 -3.26
N GLY A 573 25.76 39.55 -2.33
CA GLY A 573 25.50 41.00 -2.46
C GLY A 573 24.73 41.38 -3.73
N GLU A 574 25.22 42.40 -4.44
CA GLU A 574 24.58 42.94 -5.66
C GLU A 574 24.48 41.91 -6.79
N GLU A 575 25.43 40.98 -6.88
CA GLU A 575 25.40 39.92 -7.90
C GLU A 575 24.20 38.99 -7.72
N ARG A 576 23.81 38.70 -6.46
CA ARG A 576 22.60 37.92 -6.19
C ARG A 576 21.34 38.72 -6.52
N THR A 577 21.30 39.99 -6.14
CA THR A 577 20.16 40.87 -6.47
C THR A 577 19.94 40.99 -7.98
N ASN A 578 21.01 40.91 -8.79
CA ASN A 578 20.89 40.92 -10.25
C ASN A 578 20.34 39.61 -10.85
N GLN A 579 20.37 38.51 -10.09
CA GLN A 579 19.91 37.19 -10.52
C GLN A 579 18.54 36.82 -9.96
N ASP A 580 18.22 37.24 -8.73
CA ASP A 580 16.97 37.01 -7.99
C ASP A 580 15.85 37.95 -8.48
N VAL A 581 15.44 37.77 -9.74
CA VAL A 581 14.58 38.70 -10.51
C VAL A 581 13.32 38.03 -11.09
N GLY A 582 12.94 36.86 -10.60
CA GLY A 582 11.69 36.21 -10.98
C GLY A 582 11.69 35.47 -12.32
N TYR A 583 10.49 35.08 -12.77
CA TYR A 583 10.29 34.16 -13.90
C TYR A 583 10.47 34.79 -15.30
N ASP A 584 10.58 36.11 -15.41
CA ASP A 584 10.79 36.79 -16.70
C ASP A 584 12.27 37.15 -16.97
N GLY A 585 13.12 37.04 -15.94
CA GLY A 585 14.53 37.37 -15.99
C GLY A 585 14.82 38.87 -15.97
N TYR A 586 13.85 39.71 -15.61
CA TYR A 586 13.97 41.15 -15.57
C TYR A 586 13.83 41.68 -14.16
N SER A 587 14.71 42.60 -13.74
CA SER A 587 14.40 43.44 -12.58
C SER A 587 13.32 44.47 -12.93
N ASP A 588 12.63 45.01 -11.94
CA ASP A 588 11.62 46.09 -12.08
C ASP A 588 12.00 47.18 -13.12
N GLN A 589 13.26 47.63 -13.12
CA GLN A 589 13.74 48.66 -14.05
C GLN A 589 13.86 48.14 -15.50
N ASN A 590 14.31 46.90 -15.67
CA ASN A 590 14.38 46.25 -16.97
C ASN A 590 12.99 45.92 -17.52
N GLU A 591 12.01 45.60 -16.67
CA GLU A 591 10.61 45.44 -17.07
C GLU A 591 10.03 46.73 -17.63
N ILE A 592 10.24 47.86 -16.96
CA ILE A 592 9.83 49.19 -17.42
C ILE A 592 10.40 49.48 -18.81
N ASP A 593 11.68 49.16 -19.01
CA ASP A 593 12.36 49.40 -20.29
C ASP A 593 11.88 48.42 -21.37
N PHE A 594 11.61 47.16 -21.04
CA PHE A 594 11.00 46.18 -21.93
C PHE A 594 9.61 46.67 -22.40
N ILE A 595 8.74 47.03 -21.47
CA ILE A 595 7.37 47.47 -21.76
C ILE A 595 7.36 48.72 -22.67
N ARG A 596 8.23 49.70 -22.42
CA ARG A 596 8.33 50.92 -23.25
C ARG A 596 8.83 50.67 -24.67
N ASN A 597 9.52 49.56 -24.89
CA ASN A 597 10.04 49.16 -26.20
C ASN A 597 9.12 48.16 -26.91
N ASP A 598 8.15 47.57 -26.20
CA ASP A 598 7.18 46.64 -26.73
C ASP A 598 5.90 47.36 -27.20
N ASN A 599 5.47 47.11 -28.44
CA ASN A 599 4.29 47.77 -29.01
C ASN A 599 2.97 47.01 -28.74
N THR A 600 3.04 45.88 -28.04
CA THR A 600 1.90 45.01 -27.73
C THR A 600 1.40 45.19 -26.29
N ILE A 601 2.26 45.68 -25.40
CA ILE A 601 1.95 46.03 -24.02
C ILE A 601 1.58 47.52 -23.93
N SER A 602 0.66 47.86 -23.03
CA SER A 602 0.30 49.26 -22.74
C SER A 602 1.42 49.96 -21.97
N ASP A 603 1.94 51.07 -22.48
CA ASP A 603 2.93 51.93 -21.79
C ASP A 603 2.52 52.31 -20.36
N ASN A 604 1.23 52.26 -20.04
CA ASN A 604 0.73 52.57 -18.71
C ASN A 604 1.21 51.57 -17.65
N PHE A 605 1.53 50.32 -18.02
CA PHE A 605 2.12 49.35 -17.09
C PHE A 605 3.52 49.78 -16.64
N ALA A 606 4.30 50.44 -17.51
CA ALA A 606 5.63 50.97 -17.18
C ALA A 606 5.60 52.17 -16.21
N ASN A 607 4.40 52.63 -15.79
CA ASN A 607 4.23 53.61 -14.73
C ASN A 607 4.02 52.97 -13.35
N LEU A 608 3.82 51.64 -13.30
CA LEU A 608 3.76 50.90 -12.04
C LEU A 608 5.18 50.75 -11.48
N PRO A 609 5.35 50.81 -10.14
CA PRO A 609 6.64 50.51 -9.51
C PRO A 609 7.11 49.06 -9.75
N ASP A 610 6.14 48.17 -9.95
CA ASP A 610 6.29 46.70 -10.05
C ASP A 610 5.42 46.24 -11.24
N PRO A 611 5.92 46.38 -12.49
CA PRO A 611 5.15 46.08 -13.69
C PRO A 611 4.70 44.62 -13.81
N SER A 612 5.54 43.62 -13.50
CA SER A 612 5.15 42.20 -13.53
C SER A 612 4.37 41.76 -12.29
N ASN A 613 4.42 42.52 -11.19
CA ASN A 613 3.72 42.20 -9.93
C ASN A 613 4.20 40.90 -9.28
N ASP A 614 5.51 40.68 -9.28
CA ASP A 614 6.19 39.48 -8.78
C ASP A 614 7.22 39.78 -7.68
N ASN A 615 7.35 41.05 -7.26
CA ASN A 615 8.14 41.45 -6.10
C ASN A 615 7.74 40.71 -4.80
N TYR A 616 8.74 40.24 -4.07
CA TYR A 616 8.59 39.59 -2.77
C TYR A 616 8.63 40.58 -1.60
N THR A 617 7.84 40.30 -0.56
CA THR A 617 8.01 40.95 0.75
C THR A 617 7.75 39.95 1.86
N PHE A 618 8.66 39.88 2.83
CA PHE A 618 8.49 39.00 3.99
C PHE A 618 7.38 39.52 4.91
N PHE A 619 6.52 38.62 5.40
CA PHE A 619 5.31 38.99 6.15
C PHE A 619 5.56 39.75 7.47
N LEU A 620 6.77 39.68 8.04
CA LEU A 620 7.14 40.49 9.21
C LEU A 620 7.61 41.90 8.85
N ASP A 621 8.10 42.10 7.62
CA ASP A 621 8.54 43.42 7.12
C ASP A 621 7.35 44.25 6.61
N ALA A 622 6.35 43.58 6.02
CA ALA A 622 5.15 44.22 5.53
C ALA A 622 4.34 44.90 6.66
N GLU A 623 3.55 45.91 6.34
CA GLU A 623 2.66 46.59 7.29
C GLU A 623 1.19 46.15 7.11
N GLY A 624 0.36 46.40 8.12
CA GLY A 624 -1.07 46.06 8.12
C GLY A 624 -1.42 44.75 8.83
N GLY A 625 -2.65 44.27 8.57
CA GLY A 625 -3.17 43.01 9.11
C GLY A 625 -2.59 41.78 8.41
N ILE A 626 -3.07 40.59 8.77
CA ILE A 626 -2.52 39.31 8.27
C ILE A 626 -2.60 39.21 6.75
N PHE A 627 -3.73 39.53 6.14
CA PHE A 627 -3.91 39.44 4.68
C PHE A 627 -2.95 40.33 3.89
N GLU A 628 -2.77 41.58 4.31
CA GLU A 628 -1.84 42.52 3.66
C GLU A 628 -0.39 42.08 3.80
N ARG A 629 -0.03 41.53 4.98
CA ARG A 629 1.32 41.03 5.24
C ARG A 629 1.73 39.84 4.37
N TYR A 630 0.79 38.95 4.09
CA TYR A 630 1.03 37.80 3.22
C TYR A 630 0.83 38.11 1.73
N LYS A 631 0.40 39.33 1.38
CA LYS A 631 -0.03 39.68 0.02
C LYS A 631 1.07 39.61 -1.03
N LYS A 632 2.34 39.85 -0.65
CA LYS A 632 3.52 39.73 -1.52
C LYS A 632 4.46 38.60 -1.11
N PHE A 633 4.01 37.70 -0.23
CA PHE A 633 4.86 36.66 0.34
C PHE A 633 5.20 35.55 -0.67
N ASN A 634 4.39 35.38 -1.71
CA ASN A 634 4.63 34.40 -2.78
C ASN A 634 5.34 35.00 -4.00
N GLY A 635 5.82 36.25 -3.91
CA GLY A 635 6.63 36.86 -4.97
C GLY A 635 7.96 36.13 -5.17
N VAL A 636 8.55 36.32 -6.35
CA VAL A 636 9.77 35.66 -6.79
C VAL A 636 10.96 36.63 -6.89
N GLU A 637 10.77 37.88 -7.35
CA GLU A 637 11.85 38.88 -7.31
C GLU A 637 12.19 39.24 -5.86
N GLY A 638 13.45 39.05 -5.47
CA GLY A 638 13.96 39.37 -4.14
C GLY A 638 13.61 38.36 -3.04
N ASN A 639 13.15 37.15 -3.39
CA ASN A 639 12.72 36.16 -2.40
C ASN A 639 13.87 35.33 -1.80
N THR A 640 15.11 35.50 -2.29
CA THR A 640 16.31 34.77 -1.83
C THR A 640 17.45 35.70 -1.35
N PRO A 641 17.21 36.66 -0.45
CA PRO A 641 18.21 37.65 -0.04
C PRO A 641 19.48 37.01 0.57
N ASP A 642 20.65 37.52 0.18
CA ASP A 642 21.96 37.08 0.71
C ASP A 642 22.15 37.43 2.19
N VAL A 643 21.72 38.64 2.58
CA VAL A 643 21.74 39.11 3.97
C VAL A 643 20.31 39.14 4.50
N PHE A 644 20.06 38.41 5.58
CA PHE A 644 18.75 38.36 6.23
C PHE A 644 18.82 38.75 7.71
N THR A 645 17.70 39.25 8.21
CA THR A 645 17.45 39.61 9.62
C THR A 645 16.23 38.85 10.13
N ASP A 646 15.87 39.04 11.40
CA ASP A 646 14.65 38.44 11.96
C ASP A 646 13.37 38.93 11.26
N THR A 647 13.37 40.15 10.71
CA THR A 647 12.22 40.78 10.06
C THR A 647 12.32 40.84 8.54
N GLN A 648 13.47 40.51 7.94
CA GLN A 648 13.68 40.52 6.49
C GLN A 648 14.45 39.27 6.09
N ARG A 649 13.77 38.29 5.51
CA ARG A 649 14.39 37.03 5.07
C ARG A 649 13.63 36.42 3.90
N GLY A 650 14.31 35.55 3.16
CA GLY A 650 13.70 34.78 2.08
C GLY A 650 12.81 33.64 2.56
N THR A 651 11.98 33.13 1.64
CA THR A 651 11.17 31.91 1.83
C THR A 651 12.03 30.65 1.73
N ASN A 652 12.99 30.65 0.80
CA ASN A 652 13.91 29.57 0.48
C ASN A 652 15.25 30.17 0.00
N PRO A 653 16.42 29.55 0.25
CA PRO A 653 17.69 29.99 -0.34
C PRO A 653 17.94 29.54 -1.80
N GLN A 654 16.97 28.93 -2.47
CA GLN A 654 17.15 28.35 -3.81
C GLN A 654 16.60 29.29 -4.88
N PRO A 655 17.25 29.37 -6.06
CA PRO A 655 16.75 30.16 -7.17
C PRO A 655 15.38 29.66 -7.61
N ASP A 656 14.57 30.58 -8.12
CA ASP A 656 13.35 30.25 -8.83
C ASP A 656 13.67 29.71 -10.23
N VAL A 657 13.00 28.60 -10.56
CA VAL A 657 13.24 27.82 -11.77
C VAL A 657 11.93 27.26 -12.28
N GLU A 658 11.72 27.28 -13.59
CA GLU A 658 10.63 26.59 -14.29
C GLU A 658 10.93 25.09 -14.45
N ASP A 659 11.21 24.43 -13.31
CA ASP A 659 11.49 23.01 -13.14
C ASP A 659 11.09 22.65 -11.69
N ILE A 660 9.80 22.45 -11.49
CA ILE A 660 9.17 22.25 -10.18
C ILE A 660 9.60 20.89 -9.60
N ASN A 661 9.71 19.86 -10.46
CA ASN A 661 10.08 18.50 -10.04
C ASN A 661 11.61 18.28 -9.89
N ARG A 662 12.43 19.20 -10.40
CA ARG A 662 13.90 19.18 -10.36
C ARG A 662 14.52 18.03 -11.12
N ASP A 663 13.92 17.62 -12.23
CA ASP A 663 14.48 16.61 -13.13
C ASP A 663 15.54 17.19 -14.11
N ASN A 664 15.84 18.49 -13.99
CA ASN A 664 16.72 19.30 -14.83
C ASN A 664 16.17 19.62 -16.22
N THR A 665 14.95 19.18 -16.52
CA THR A 665 14.22 19.52 -17.73
C THR A 665 12.96 20.31 -17.36
N MET A 666 12.44 21.09 -18.32
CA MET A 666 11.15 21.76 -18.13
C MET A 666 10.10 20.94 -18.86
N ASN A 667 9.09 20.46 -18.13
CA ASN A 667 7.95 19.81 -18.75
C ASN A 667 7.02 20.88 -19.37
N THR A 668 6.78 20.80 -20.67
CA THR A 668 5.83 21.69 -21.37
C THR A 668 4.51 21.01 -21.74
N ILE A 669 4.36 19.73 -21.36
CA ILE A 669 3.22 18.90 -21.72
C ILE A 669 2.14 19.02 -20.64
N ASP A 670 0.94 19.40 -21.10
CA ASP A 670 -0.30 19.33 -20.33
C ASP A 670 -1.07 18.06 -20.72
N SER A 671 -1.19 17.14 -19.78
CA SER A 671 -1.95 15.89 -19.89
C SER A 671 -2.42 15.48 -18.51
N TYR A 672 -3.66 15.80 -18.16
CA TYR A 672 -4.17 15.68 -16.79
C TYR A 672 -5.68 15.44 -16.74
N TYR A 673 -6.13 14.87 -15.62
CA TYR A 673 -7.54 14.83 -15.24
C TYR A 673 -7.91 16.09 -14.47
N GLU A 674 -9.09 16.64 -14.72
CA GLU A 674 -9.63 17.80 -14.05
C GLU A 674 -10.83 17.43 -13.18
N TYR A 675 -10.88 17.99 -11.98
CA TYR A 675 -11.96 17.86 -11.00
C TYR A 675 -12.45 19.26 -10.64
N GLU A 676 -13.62 19.64 -11.14
CA GLU A 676 -14.21 20.95 -10.94
C GLU A 676 -15.30 20.90 -9.86
N LEU A 677 -15.18 21.73 -8.83
CA LEU A 677 -16.10 21.79 -7.70
C LEU A 677 -16.77 23.17 -7.63
N ASP A 678 -18.10 23.18 -7.59
CA ASP A 678 -18.87 24.40 -7.35
C ASP A 678 -18.87 24.72 -5.85
N ILE A 679 -18.21 25.82 -5.48
CA ILE A 679 -18.11 26.30 -4.10
C ILE A 679 -18.98 27.54 -3.96
N THR A 680 -20.22 27.34 -3.51
CA THR A 680 -21.21 28.38 -3.27
C THR A 680 -21.91 28.14 -1.95
N PRO A 681 -22.52 29.16 -1.31
CA PRO A 681 -23.32 28.94 -0.10
C PRO A 681 -24.46 27.90 -0.28
N ALA A 682 -24.95 27.72 -1.51
CA ALA A 682 -26.01 26.75 -1.82
C ALA A 682 -25.49 25.32 -2.01
N THR A 683 -24.22 25.13 -2.40
CA THR A 683 -23.61 23.81 -2.63
C THR A 683 -22.84 23.29 -1.40
N LEU A 684 -22.53 24.14 -0.42
CA LEU A 684 -21.87 23.75 0.83
C LEU A 684 -22.84 23.19 1.86
N ASN A 685 -23.35 21.99 1.60
CA ASN A 685 -24.19 21.22 2.52
C ASN A 685 -24.07 19.72 2.25
N ILE A 686 -24.59 18.89 3.15
CA ILE A 686 -24.47 17.42 3.10
C ILE A 686 -25.15 16.77 1.88
N ASN A 687 -26.03 17.48 1.15
CA ASN A 687 -26.62 16.95 -0.09
C ASN A 687 -25.68 17.07 -1.30
N ASN A 688 -24.50 17.69 -1.14
CA ASN A 688 -23.47 17.70 -2.16
C ASN A 688 -22.82 16.32 -2.24
N GLU A 689 -22.78 15.74 -3.44
CA GLU A 689 -22.27 14.38 -3.66
C GLU A 689 -20.81 14.16 -3.18
N PHE A 690 -20.00 15.23 -3.10
CA PHE A 690 -18.61 15.15 -2.66
C PHE A 690 -18.42 15.49 -1.18
N ILE A 691 -19.45 15.94 -0.46
CA ILE A 691 -19.34 16.26 0.98
C ILE A 691 -19.83 15.07 1.79
N VAL A 692 -18.91 14.41 2.49
CA VAL A 692 -19.21 13.19 3.26
C VAL A 692 -19.46 13.46 4.74
N ASP A 693 -18.94 14.56 5.28
CA ASP A 693 -19.11 14.93 6.68
C ASP A 693 -19.08 16.45 6.85
N THR A 694 -19.71 16.93 7.93
CA THR A 694 -19.73 18.35 8.30
C THR A 694 -19.56 18.51 9.79
N LYS A 695 -18.70 19.44 10.22
CA LYS A 695 -18.56 19.81 11.63
C LYS A 695 -19.11 21.21 11.88
N ASN A 696 -19.70 21.38 13.06
CA ASN A 696 -20.14 22.67 13.62
C ASN A 696 -21.28 23.36 12.86
N VAL A 697 -22.18 22.59 12.23
CA VAL A 697 -23.33 23.13 11.50
C VAL A 697 -24.40 23.70 12.44
N GLU A 698 -24.52 23.18 13.67
CA GLU A 698 -25.40 23.69 14.72
C GLU A 698 -24.65 24.58 15.72
N ALA A 699 -25.07 25.83 15.86
CA ALA A 699 -24.37 26.91 16.59
C ALA A 699 -24.40 26.80 18.14
N GLN A 700 -24.50 25.60 18.72
CA GLN A 700 -24.73 25.40 20.17
C GLN A 700 -24.00 24.21 20.81
N SER A 701 -23.11 23.46 20.12
CA SER A 701 -22.30 22.46 20.83
C SER A 701 -21.21 23.16 21.66
N GLU A 702 -21.13 22.86 22.96
CA GLU A 702 -20.11 23.47 23.86
C GLU A 702 -18.68 23.05 23.49
N ASP A 703 -18.54 21.92 22.79
CA ASP A 703 -17.26 21.25 22.55
C ASP A 703 -16.42 21.88 21.42
N ASN A 704 -17.02 22.64 20.50
CA ASN A 704 -16.35 23.12 19.28
C ASN A 704 -16.34 24.65 19.10
N ARG A 705 -16.36 25.38 20.22
CA ARG A 705 -16.26 26.84 20.20
C ARG A 705 -14.81 27.29 20.03
N ARG A 706 -14.54 28.19 19.07
CA ARG A 706 -13.24 28.86 18.96
C ARG A 706 -13.29 30.18 19.73
N VAL A 707 -12.40 30.35 20.69
CA VAL A 707 -12.20 31.64 21.37
C VAL A 707 -11.18 32.43 20.57
N LEU A 708 -11.60 33.57 20.05
CA LEU A 708 -10.77 34.51 19.30
C LEU A 708 -9.86 35.32 20.24
N GLU A 709 -8.83 35.96 19.69
CA GLU A 709 -7.87 36.73 20.48
C GLU A 709 -8.52 37.95 21.17
N ASN A 710 -9.58 38.52 20.58
CA ASN A 710 -10.39 39.60 21.18
C ASN A 710 -11.36 39.10 22.29
N GLY A 711 -11.43 37.79 22.53
CA GLY A 711 -12.30 37.15 23.53
C GLY A 711 -13.70 36.80 23.03
N GLU A 712 -14.04 37.10 21.78
CA GLU A 712 -15.28 36.63 21.15
C GLU A 712 -15.25 35.12 20.91
N VAL A 713 -16.43 34.50 20.93
CA VAL A 713 -16.59 33.07 20.72
C VAL A 713 -17.31 32.85 19.39
N VAL A 714 -16.68 32.11 18.49
CA VAL A 714 -17.22 31.80 17.16
C VAL A 714 -17.32 30.28 16.93
N TYR A 715 -18.15 29.91 15.96
CA TYR A 715 -18.42 28.52 15.58
C TYR A 715 -18.03 28.32 14.10
N PRO A 716 -16.76 27.96 13.84
CA PRO A 716 -16.26 27.72 12.48
C PRO A 716 -16.87 26.43 11.92
N LYS A 717 -17.48 26.52 10.73
CA LYS A 717 -18.04 25.37 10.01
C LYS A 717 -16.98 24.72 9.14
N TRP A 718 -16.94 23.39 9.14
CA TRP A 718 -16.01 22.62 8.33
C TRP A 718 -16.74 21.57 7.50
N TYR A 719 -16.30 21.40 6.27
CA TYR A 719 -16.84 20.42 5.32
C TYR A 719 -15.72 19.47 4.89
N LEU A 720 -15.96 18.17 5.00
CA LEU A 720 -15.07 17.13 4.49
C LEU A 720 -15.46 16.80 3.06
N PHE A 721 -14.63 17.21 2.12
CA PHE A 721 -14.76 16.85 0.72
C PHE A 721 -14.00 15.54 0.46
N ARG A 722 -14.62 14.62 -0.28
CA ARG A 722 -14.01 13.38 -0.77
C ARG A 722 -14.38 13.20 -2.24
N ILE A 723 -13.40 13.38 -3.12
CA ILE A 723 -13.61 13.38 -4.58
C ILE A 723 -12.92 12.15 -5.16
N PRO A 724 -13.67 11.19 -5.75
CA PRO A 724 -13.07 10.00 -6.36
C PRO A 724 -12.18 10.38 -7.54
N VAL A 725 -10.94 9.88 -7.59
CA VAL A 725 -10.03 10.17 -8.70
C VAL A 725 -10.57 9.63 -10.03
N THR A 726 -11.41 8.60 -10.01
CA THR A 726 -12.05 8.05 -11.22
C THR A 726 -13.20 8.92 -11.75
N LYS A 727 -13.80 9.79 -10.93
CA LYS A 727 -14.89 10.70 -11.36
C LYS A 727 -14.32 12.06 -11.82
N SER A 728 -13.45 12.05 -12.84
CA SER A 728 -12.92 13.28 -13.42
C SER A 728 -13.99 14.01 -14.25
N THR A 729 -14.06 15.33 -14.14
CA THR A 729 -14.92 16.18 -14.98
C THR A 729 -14.46 16.17 -16.44
N ARG A 730 -13.14 16.24 -16.67
CA ARG A 730 -12.53 16.25 -18.01
C ARG A 730 -11.17 15.55 -18.01
N ALA A 731 -10.81 14.95 -19.14
CA ALA A 731 -9.46 14.47 -19.45
C ALA A 731 -8.84 15.35 -20.53
N ILE A 732 -7.69 15.96 -20.24
CA ILE A 732 -7.00 16.89 -21.13
C ILE A 732 -5.70 16.24 -21.62
N GLY A 733 -5.31 16.51 -22.87
CA GLY A 733 -4.00 16.11 -23.40
C GLY A 733 -3.81 14.60 -23.58
N GLY A 734 -4.89 13.85 -23.78
CA GLY A 734 -4.84 12.42 -24.11
C GLY A 734 -4.38 11.50 -22.97
N ILE A 735 -4.50 11.93 -21.71
CA ILE A 735 -4.25 11.06 -20.55
C ILE A 735 -5.23 9.89 -20.54
N THR A 736 -4.73 8.69 -20.22
CA THR A 736 -5.50 7.44 -20.22
C THR A 736 -5.57 6.75 -18.87
N ASP A 737 -4.62 7.03 -17.97
CA ASP A 737 -4.45 6.32 -16.71
C ASP A 737 -3.69 7.16 -15.67
N PHE A 738 -3.60 6.66 -14.43
CA PHE A 738 -2.99 7.37 -13.30
C PHE A 738 -1.56 6.90 -12.96
N ARG A 739 -0.85 6.24 -13.90
CA ARG A 739 0.49 5.68 -13.63
C ARG A 739 1.63 6.71 -13.65
N SER A 740 1.39 7.85 -14.31
CA SER A 740 2.40 8.90 -14.46
C SER A 740 1.82 10.28 -14.14
N VAL A 741 1.26 10.42 -12.94
CA VAL A 741 0.77 11.69 -12.40
C VAL A 741 1.92 12.38 -11.67
N ARG A 742 2.53 13.38 -12.29
CA ARG A 742 3.71 14.05 -11.72
C ARG A 742 3.38 15.29 -10.91
N PHE A 743 2.26 15.94 -11.20
CA PHE A 743 1.91 17.22 -10.63
C PHE A 743 0.45 17.26 -10.18
N VAL A 744 0.20 18.08 -9.17
CA VAL A 744 -1.12 18.55 -8.79
C VAL A 744 -1.17 20.05 -9.00
N ARG A 745 -2.21 20.55 -9.68
CA ARG A 745 -2.52 21.98 -9.75
C ARG A 745 -3.86 22.23 -9.09
N THR A 746 -3.93 23.27 -8.28
CA THR A 746 -5.18 23.77 -7.72
C THR A 746 -5.39 25.19 -8.22
N TYR A 747 -6.58 25.52 -8.72
CA TYR A 747 -6.88 26.87 -9.17
C TYR A 747 -8.32 27.28 -8.87
N LEU A 748 -8.53 28.59 -8.75
CA LEU A 748 -9.82 29.22 -8.46
C LEU A 748 -10.26 30.03 -9.68
N LYS A 749 -11.56 29.99 -10.01
CA LYS A 749 -12.18 30.81 -11.06
C LYS A 749 -13.63 31.18 -10.71
N ASP A 750 -14.22 32.09 -11.48
CA ASP A 750 -15.62 32.51 -11.42
C ASP A 750 -16.06 33.29 -10.15
N PHE A 751 -15.13 33.66 -9.25
CA PHE A 751 -15.45 34.51 -8.09
C PHE A 751 -15.56 35.98 -8.46
N ASN A 752 -16.43 36.72 -7.78
CA ASN A 752 -16.56 38.17 -7.94
C ASN A 752 -16.08 38.98 -6.73
N GLN A 753 -15.79 38.31 -5.61
CA GLN A 753 -15.42 38.91 -4.33
C GLN A 753 -14.24 38.15 -3.73
N ASN A 754 -13.46 38.84 -2.90
CA ASN A 754 -12.32 38.25 -2.20
C ASN A 754 -12.81 37.09 -1.32
N THR A 755 -12.11 35.96 -1.40
CA THR A 755 -12.52 34.72 -0.75
C THR A 755 -11.28 34.02 -0.20
N VAL A 756 -11.36 33.50 1.03
CA VAL A 756 -10.26 32.78 1.67
C VAL A 756 -10.66 31.32 1.87
N PHE A 757 -9.91 30.42 1.26
CA PHE A 757 -10.04 28.98 1.47
C PHE A 757 -9.04 28.56 2.52
N ARG A 758 -9.49 27.85 3.55
CA ARG A 758 -8.62 27.37 4.62
C ARG A 758 -8.76 25.86 4.72
N PHE A 759 -7.72 25.16 4.31
CA PHE A 759 -7.65 23.70 4.29
C PHE A 759 -7.07 23.20 5.62
N GLY A 760 -7.88 22.52 6.42
CA GLY A 760 -7.46 21.85 7.65
C GLY A 760 -6.61 20.61 7.36
N THR A 761 -7.01 19.88 6.33
CA THR A 761 -6.29 18.78 5.67
C THR A 761 -6.39 18.97 4.16
N LEU A 762 -5.47 18.39 3.39
CA LEU A 762 -5.55 18.30 1.94
C LEU A 762 -4.66 17.14 1.50
N ASP A 763 -5.28 16.03 1.13
CA ASP A 763 -4.61 14.74 1.03
C ASP A 763 -5.02 14.00 -0.23
N LEU A 764 -4.09 13.22 -0.80
CA LEU A 764 -4.45 12.11 -1.67
C LEU A 764 -4.57 10.86 -0.80
N VAL A 765 -5.79 10.37 -0.63
CA VAL A 765 -6.09 9.22 0.21
C VAL A 765 -5.99 7.95 -0.62
N ARG A 766 -5.15 7.02 -0.15
CA ARG A 766 -5.03 5.67 -0.69
C ARG A 766 -5.63 4.65 0.25
N SER A 767 -6.17 3.58 -0.34
CA SER A 767 -6.76 2.46 0.37
C SER A 767 -5.91 1.20 0.22
N ASP A 768 -5.79 0.38 1.27
CA ASP A 768 -5.22 -0.97 1.22
C ASP A 768 -6.21 -1.98 0.59
N TRP A 769 -7.50 -1.66 0.66
CA TRP A 769 -8.58 -2.43 0.06
C TRP A 769 -8.92 -1.87 -1.32
N ARG A 770 -9.06 -2.75 -2.31
CA ARG A 770 -9.32 -2.37 -3.71
C ARG A 770 -10.74 -2.72 -4.08
N ARG A 771 -11.42 -1.86 -4.82
CA ARG A 771 -12.72 -2.18 -5.43
C ARG A 771 -12.55 -3.34 -6.42
N TYR A 772 -13.48 -4.30 -6.36
CA TYR A 772 -13.58 -5.35 -7.35
C TYR A 772 -14.51 -4.88 -8.48
N ASN A 773 -13.96 -4.67 -9.67
CA ASN A 773 -14.69 -4.08 -10.81
C ASN A 773 -15.22 -5.12 -11.81
N GLN A 774 -14.91 -6.41 -11.60
CA GLN A 774 -15.42 -7.49 -12.44
C GLN A 774 -16.76 -8.00 -11.89
N SER A 775 -17.54 -8.67 -12.72
CA SER A 775 -18.84 -9.20 -12.29
C SER A 775 -18.67 -10.32 -11.26
N LEU A 776 -19.60 -10.29 -10.30
CA LEU A 776 -19.79 -11.33 -9.30
C LEU A 776 -21.08 -12.14 -9.55
N ALA A 777 -21.88 -11.72 -10.53
CA ALA A 777 -23.09 -12.40 -10.96
C ALA A 777 -22.76 -13.62 -11.84
N GLU A 778 -23.64 -14.61 -11.85
CA GLU A 778 -23.42 -15.86 -12.61
C GLU A 778 -23.57 -15.67 -14.12
N ASP A 779 -24.33 -14.67 -14.56
CA ASP A 779 -24.52 -14.35 -15.97
C ASP A 779 -23.36 -13.54 -16.58
N ASN A 780 -22.39 -13.10 -15.75
CA ASN A 780 -21.27 -12.24 -16.14
C ASN A 780 -21.76 -11.01 -16.90
N ASP A 781 -22.79 -10.35 -16.36
CA ASP A 781 -23.16 -8.99 -16.72
C ASP A 781 -21.94 -8.04 -16.66
N ASP A 782 -22.00 -6.92 -17.37
CA ASP A 782 -20.92 -5.93 -17.33
C ASP A 782 -21.22 -4.95 -16.19
N PRO A 783 -20.49 -4.97 -15.06
CA PRO A 783 -20.83 -4.15 -13.90
C PRO A 783 -20.82 -2.64 -14.17
N THR A 784 -20.27 -2.22 -15.32
CA THR A 784 -20.22 -0.83 -15.75
C THR A 784 -21.53 -0.33 -16.36
N ASP A 785 -22.48 -1.21 -16.70
CA ASP A 785 -23.78 -0.84 -17.28
C ASP A 785 -24.93 -0.74 -16.24
N ASP A 786 -24.79 -1.37 -15.06
CA ASP A 786 -25.76 -1.42 -13.96
C ASP A 786 -26.13 -0.06 -13.32
N GLY A 787 -25.37 1.01 -13.58
CA GLY A 787 -25.62 2.32 -12.96
C GLY A 787 -25.53 2.37 -11.42
N THR A 788 -24.98 1.32 -10.79
CA THR A 788 -24.72 1.24 -9.34
C THR A 788 -23.60 2.20 -8.95
N ASP A 789 -23.84 3.10 -7.98
CA ASP A 789 -22.77 3.93 -7.40
C ASP A 789 -22.10 3.15 -6.27
N PHE A 790 -20.81 2.85 -6.43
CA PHE A 790 -20.03 2.07 -5.48
C PHE A 790 -18.79 2.83 -5.04
N SER A 791 -18.72 3.10 -3.74
CA SER A 791 -17.59 3.80 -3.10
C SER A 791 -17.14 3.12 -1.82
N VAL A 792 -15.88 3.37 -1.48
CA VAL A 792 -15.19 2.79 -0.33
C VAL A 792 -14.72 3.91 0.57
N GLY A 793 -14.79 3.72 1.87
CA GLY A 793 -14.34 4.72 2.82
C GLY A 793 -13.83 4.07 4.09
N ILE A 794 -13.46 4.92 5.03
CA ILE A 794 -13.34 4.55 6.42
C ILE A 794 -14.30 5.38 7.24
N VAL A 795 -14.65 4.84 8.39
CA VAL A 795 -15.30 5.56 9.46
C VAL A 795 -14.53 5.25 10.75
N GLY A 796 -14.27 6.25 11.59
CA GLY A 796 -13.46 6.03 12.78
C GLY A 796 -13.76 6.97 13.93
N THR A 797 -13.18 6.67 15.09
CA THR A 797 -13.42 7.42 16.34
C THR A 797 -12.85 8.83 16.33
N ILE A 798 -11.75 9.08 15.62
CA ILE A 798 -11.11 10.41 15.57
C ILE A 798 -11.78 11.31 14.52
N ASP A 799 -12.00 10.79 13.33
CA ASP A 799 -12.43 11.60 12.18
C ASP A 799 -13.95 11.85 12.21
N ASN A 800 -14.76 10.82 12.50
CA ASN A 800 -16.23 10.84 12.40
C ASN A 800 -16.91 10.86 13.77
N GLU A 801 -16.69 11.96 14.49
CA GLU A 801 -17.23 12.20 15.81
C GLU A 801 -18.76 12.05 15.87
N GLY A 802 -19.26 11.29 16.84
CA GLY A 802 -20.70 11.13 17.11
C GLY A 802 -21.45 10.18 16.18
N SER A 803 -20.96 9.97 14.95
CA SER A 803 -21.53 9.04 13.97
C SER A 803 -20.98 7.62 14.15
N TYR A 804 -19.70 7.49 14.54
CA TYR A 804 -19.07 6.20 14.78
C TYR A 804 -19.08 5.82 16.25
N VAL A 805 -19.44 4.57 16.52
CA VAL A 805 -19.35 3.98 17.85
C VAL A 805 -18.58 2.66 17.73
N ARG A 806 -17.55 2.47 18.56
CA ARG A 806 -16.74 1.25 18.54
C ARG A 806 -17.55 -0.03 18.85
N PRO A 807 -17.18 -1.20 18.29
CA PRO A 807 -17.88 -2.45 18.56
C PRO A 807 -17.89 -2.86 20.04
N PRO A 808 -18.89 -3.64 20.49
CA PRO A 808 -18.94 -4.16 21.85
C PRO A 808 -17.70 -4.99 22.22
N GLY A 809 -17.10 -4.69 23.38
CA GLY A 809 -15.90 -5.38 23.88
C GLY A 809 -14.58 -4.91 23.26
N ILE A 810 -14.62 -4.06 22.23
CA ILE A 810 -13.44 -3.49 21.59
C ILE A 810 -13.09 -2.16 22.23
N GLU A 811 -11.80 -1.97 22.49
CA GLU A 811 -11.26 -0.79 23.16
C GLU A 811 -10.04 -0.29 22.38
N PRO A 812 -9.92 1.04 22.14
CA PRO A 812 -8.86 1.61 21.31
C PRO A 812 -7.47 1.19 21.81
N GLU A 813 -6.57 0.90 20.88
CA GLU A 813 -5.20 0.53 21.21
C GLU A 813 -4.53 1.62 22.06
N GLN A 814 -3.72 1.20 23.04
CA GLN A 814 -3.00 2.13 23.90
C GLN A 814 -1.51 1.98 23.69
N LEU A 815 -0.87 3.05 23.23
CA LEU A 815 0.57 3.10 23.02
C LEU A 815 1.22 4.05 24.02
N PHE A 816 2.34 3.62 24.60
CA PHE A 816 3.15 4.48 25.47
C PHE A 816 4.11 5.32 24.62
N ASN A 817 3.86 6.62 24.56
CA ASN A 817 4.75 7.59 23.93
C ASN A 817 5.25 8.58 24.99
N ASN A 818 6.58 8.66 25.21
CA ASN A 818 7.22 9.63 26.11
C ASN A 818 6.58 9.75 27.51
N ASN A 819 6.24 8.62 28.14
CA ASN A 819 5.55 8.47 29.44
C ASN A 819 4.06 8.85 29.47
N THR A 820 3.46 9.22 28.33
CA THR A 820 2.01 9.37 28.19
C THR A 820 1.42 8.16 27.48
N VAL A 821 0.21 7.77 27.88
CA VAL A 821 -0.59 6.78 27.17
C VAL A 821 -1.41 7.52 26.14
N VAL A 822 -1.30 7.12 24.88
CA VAL A 822 -2.05 7.69 23.76
C VAL A 822 -2.97 6.62 23.23
N ARG A 823 -4.27 6.90 23.19
CA ARG A 823 -5.24 6.07 22.48
C ARG A 823 -5.01 6.22 20.97
N GLN A 824 -4.87 5.10 20.26
CA GLN A 824 -4.82 5.09 18.81
C GLN A 824 -6.22 5.26 18.23
N ASN A 825 -6.29 5.57 16.93
CA ASN A 825 -7.56 5.56 16.22
C ASN A 825 -8.17 4.16 16.25
N GLU A 826 -9.49 4.13 16.10
CA GLU A 826 -10.26 2.91 15.90
C GLU A 826 -11.14 3.14 14.67
N GLN A 827 -10.94 2.36 13.61
CA GLN A 827 -11.53 2.53 12.29
C GLN A 827 -12.31 1.30 11.84
N ALA A 828 -13.19 1.49 10.86
CA ALA A 828 -13.91 0.44 10.16
C ALA A 828 -13.95 0.77 8.66
N LEU A 829 -13.91 -0.27 7.82
CA LEU A 829 -14.10 -0.14 6.39
C LEU A 829 -15.56 0.16 6.08
N VAL A 830 -15.81 1.15 5.25
CA VAL A 830 -17.14 1.51 4.75
C VAL A 830 -17.29 1.07 3.31
N VAL A 831 -18.31 0.28 3.02
CA VAL A 831 -18.78 -0.04 1.67
C VAL A 831 -20.12 0.68 1.47
N ASN A 832 -20.12 1.68 0.60
CA ASN A 832 -21.33 2.41 0.24
C ASN A 832 -21.77 2.01 -1.17
N VAL A 833 -23.00 1.53 -1.28
CA VAL A 833 -23.63 1.14 -2.54
C VAL A 833 -24.97 1.86 -2.69
N CYS A 834 -25.29 2.30 -3.90
CA CYS A 834 -26.62 2.78 -4.22
C CYS A 834 -27.04 2.38 -5.62
N ASN A 835 -28.32 2.10 -5.81
CA ASN A 835 -28.90 1.43 -6.98
C ASN A 835 -28.31 0.02 -7.24
N LEU A 836 -27.94 -0.71 -6.17
CA LEU A 836 -27.48 -2.08 -6.33
C LEU A 836 -28.66 -2.95 -6.80
N GLU A 837 -28.58 -3.49 -8.01
CA GLU A 837 -29.67 -4.24 -8.64
C GLU A 837 -30.02 -5.53 -7.89
N THR A 838 -31.18 -6.11 -8.19
CA THR A 838 -31.60 -7.40 -7.59
C THR A 838 -30.66 -8.51 -8.06
N GLU A 839 -30.22 -9.37 -7.14
CA GLU A 839 -29.27 -10.47 -7.39
C GLU A 839 -27.81 -10.05 -7.68
N ASP A 840 -27.53 -8.74 -7.75
CA ASP A 840 -26.20 -8.19 -7.94
C ASP A 840 -25.40 -8.03 -6.61
N SER A 841 -24.08 -7.92 -6.71
CA SER A 841 -23.17 -7.69 -5.60
C SER A 841 -21.99 -6.79 -5.92
N ARG A 842 -21.52 -6.06 -4.91
CA ARG A 842 -20.31 -5.22 -4.98
C ARG A 842 -19.40 -5.50 -3.80
N ALA A 843 -18.09 -5.51 -4.06
CA ALA A 843 -17.12 -5.90 -3.06
C ALA A 843 -15.79 -5.17 -3.21
N VAL A 844 -15.03 -5.21 -2.13
CA VAL A 844 -13.62 -4.85 -2.10
C VAL A 844 -12.78 -6.07 -1.75
N PHE A 845 -11.53 -6.10 -2.22
CA PHE A 845 -10.61 -7.19 -1.94
C PHE A 845 -9.24 -6.70 -1.52
N LYS A 846 -8.53 -7.59 -0.81
CA LYS A 846 -7.16 -7.42 -0.36
C LYS A 846 -6.41 -8.74 -0.54
N ASN A 847 -5.16 -8.64 -0.97
CA ASN A 847 -4.27 -9.79 -1.03
C ASN A 847 -3.61 -10.00 0.33
N ILE A 848 -3.66 -11.23 0.83
CA ILE A 848 -3.19 -11.63 2.15
C ILE A 848 -2.40 -12.94 2.04
N ASN A 849 -1.86 -13.43 3.15
CA ASN A 849 -1.27 -14.78 3.22
C ASN A 849 -1.52 -15.33 4.62
N ILE A 850 -2.56 -16.14 4.77
CA ILE A 850 -3.08 -16.56 6.08
C ILE A 850 -3.27 -18.06 6.12
N ASP A 851 -2.88 -18.64 7.25
CA ASP A 851 -3.13 -20.02 7.62
C ASP A 851 -4.03 -20.06 8.85
N MET A 852 -5.30 -20.41 8.66
CA MET A 852 -6.30 -20.38 9.72
C MET A 852 -6.39 -21.70 10.51
N ARG A 853 -5.58 -22.72 10.16
CA ARG A 853 -5.75 -24.10 10.69
C ARG A 853 -5.54 -24.23 12.19
N GLN A 854 -4.81 -23.31 12.81
CA GLN A 854 -4.55 -23.32 14.25
C GLN A 854 -5.69 -22.66 15.05
N PHE A 855 -6.74 -22.16 14.42
CA PHE A 855 -7.84 -21.46 15.07
C PHE A 855 -9.16 -22.19 14.84
N LYS A 856 -10.10 -22.03 15.79
CA LYS A 856 -11.41 -22.71 15.70
C LYS A 856 -12.52 -21.82 15.19
N ARG A 857 -12.41 -20.50 15.34
CA ARG A 857 -13.47 -19.57 14.93
C ARG A 857 -12.92 -18.41 14.12
N LEU A 858 -13.71 -17.99 13.14
CA LEU A 858 -13.52 -16.78 12.36
C LEU A 858 -14.62 -15.78 12.74
N ARG A 859 -14.23 -14.55 13.06
CA ARG A 859 -15.14 -13.51 13.54
C ARG A 859 -14.93 -12.17 12.83
N MET A 860 -16.02 -11.43 12.61
CA MET A 860 -16.00 -10.05 12.08
C MET A 860 -17.29 -9.33 12.47
N PHE A 861 -17.19 -8.04 12.81
CA PHE A 861 -18.38 -7.22 13.05
C PHE A 861 -18.84 -6.56 11.75
N LEU A 862 -20.16 -6.53 11.56
CA LEU A 862 -20.80 -5.83 10.46
C LEU A 862 -21.88 -4.88 10.98
N HIS A 863 -21.96 -3.71 10.38
CA HIS A 863 -23.00 -2.72 10.59
C HIS A 863 -23.67 -2.43 9.25
N ALA A 864 -24.96 -2.14 9.25
CA ALA A 864 -25.69 -1.75 8.05
C ALA A 864 -26.67 -0.61 8.36
N GLN A 865 -26.62 0.43 7.55
CA GLN A 865 -27.54 1.58 7.56
C GLN A 865 -27.88 2.01 6.13
N ASP A 866 -28.78 2.98 5.98
CA ASP A 866 -29.17 3.53 4.68
C ASP A 866 -29.36 5.05 4.73
N ASP A 867 -29.32 5.66 3.54
CA ASP A 867 -29.43 7.10 3.30
C ASP A 867 -30.83 7.43 2.73
N ASP A 868 -31.88 7.26 3.54
CA ASP A 868 -33.30 7.58 3.27
C ASP A 868 -34.03 6.76 2.18
N TYR A 869 -33.36 6.16 1.20
CA TYR A 869 -33.93 5.29 0.14
C TYR A 869 -33.93 3.78 0.51
N GLY A 870 -33.95 3.51 1.80
CA GLY A 870 -33.49 2.29 2.46
C GLY A 870 -33.93 0.90 1.98
N PHE A 871 -33.18 -0.11 2.42
CA PHE A 871 -33.52 -1.52 2.28
C PHE A 871 -34.47 -1.98 3.41
N ASN A 872 -35.45 -2.81 3.07
CA ASN A 872 -36.34 -3.41 4.05
C ASN A 872 -35.70 -4.68 4.62
N ASP A 873 -35.69 -4.85 5.95
CA ASP A 873 -35.09 -5.99 6.66
C ASP A 873 -36.11 -7.11 6.98
N THR A 874 -37.13 -7.27 6.14
CA THR A 874 -38.19 -8.26 6.39
C THR A 874 -37.67 -9.70 6.34
N ASN A 875 -38.43 -10.66 6.88
CA ASN A 875 -37.99 -12.07 6.97
C ASN A 875 -37.80 -12.80 5.62
N THR A 876 -38.20 -12.21 4.49
CA THR A 876 -38.18 -12.88 3.17
C THR A 876 -37.20 -12.26 2.18
N GLU A 877 -36.74 -11.03 2.41
CA GLU A 877 -35.89 -10.24 1.51
C GLU A 877 -34.87 -9.50 2.37
N ARG A 878 -33.58 -9.66 2.08
CA ARG A 878 -32.49 -9.15 2.93
C ARG A 878 -31.33 -8.62 2.10
N LEU A 879 -30.71 -7.54 2.57
CA LEU A 879 -29.34 -7.22 2.19
C LEU A 879 -28.40 -8.20 2.89
N VAL A 880 -27.40 -8.73 2.17
CA VAL A 880 -26.49 -9.74 2.71
C VAL A 880 -25.07 -9.19 2.70
N GLY A 881 -24.44 -9.18 3.87
CA GLY A 881 -23.01 -8.93 4.00
C GLY A 881 -22.27 -10.24 3.75
N PHE A 882 -21.22 -10.22 2.95
CA PHE A 882 -20.43 -11.41 2.70
C PHE A 882 -18.93 -11.18 2.83
N MET A 883 -18.23 -12.27 3.12
CA MET A 883 -16.79 -12.36 3.15
C MET A 883 -16.36 -13.59 2.36
N ARG A 884 -15.60 -13.38 1.29
CA ARG A 884 -15.04 -14.42 0.45
C ARG A 884 -13.55 -14.59 0.76
N ILE A 885 -13.14 -15.82 1.09
CA ILE A 885 -11.76 -16.20 1.41
C ILE A 885 -11.33 -17.37 0.55
N GLY A 886 -10.13 -17.29 -0.04
CA GLY A 886 -9.73 -18.30 -0.99
C GLY A 886 -8.28 -18.22 -1.43
N ASN A 887 -7.96 -19.07 -2.40
CA ASN A 887 -6.70 -19.01 -3.13
C ASN A 887 -6.74 -17.97 -4.26
N ASP A 888 -7.94 -17.67 -4.76
CA ASP A 888 -8.27 -16.66 -5.76
C ASP A 888 -9.62 -16.02 -5.42
N LEU A 889 -10.11 -15.10 -6.25
CA LEU A 889 -11.36 -14.36 -6.02
C LEU A 889 -12.59 -15.04 -6.64
N ASN A 890 -12.44 -15.91 -7.64
CA ASN A 890 -13.55 -16.33 -8.52
C ASN A 890 -13.77 -17.84 -8.63
N ASP A 891 -12.73 -18.67 -8.47
CA ASP A 891 -12.80 -20.10 -8.79
C ASP A 891 -12.60 -20.99 -7.57
N ASN A 892 -11.79 -20.59 -6.60
CA ASN A 892 -11.39 -21.38 -5.45
C ASN A 892 -11.55 -20.57 -4.17
N TYR A 893 -12.79 -20.49 -3.69
CA TYR A 893 -13.13 -19.72 -2.50
C TYR A 893 -14.21 -20.38 -1.63
N TYR A 894 -14.21 -19.98 -0.36
CA TYR A 894 -15.38 -20.03 0.51
C TYR A 894 -16.00 -18.65 0.61
N GLN A 895 -17.31 -18.54 0.47
CA GLN A 895 -18.04 -17.29 0.69
C GLN A 895 -18.93 -17.45 1.91
N ILE A 896 -18.70 -16.63 2.93
CA ILE A 896 -19.42 -16.64 4.19
C ILE A 896 -20.36 -15.45 4.18
N GLU A 897 -21.64 -15.71 4.39
CA GLU A 897 -22.72 -14.74 4.26
C GLU A 897 -23.47 -14.61 5.58
N ILE A 898 -23.89 -13.39 5.87
CA ILE A 898 -24.77 -13.06 6.98
C ILE A 898 -25.87 -12.09 6.48
N PRO A 899 -27.17 -12.42 6.65
CA PRO A 899 -28.24 -11.49 6.30
C PRO A 899 -28.25 -10.34 7.30
N LEU A 900 -28.08 -9.11 6.81
CA LEU A 900 -27.91 -7.92 7.61
C LEU A 900 -29.25 -7.42 8.18
N VAL A 901 -29.21 -7.01 9.44
CA VAL A 901 -30.25 -6.27 10.12
C VAL A 901 -29.89 -4.78 10.10
N LYS A 902 -30.86 -3.95 9.73
CA LYS A 902 -30.69 -2.50 9.70
C LYS A 902 -30.51 -1.96 11.12
N SER A 903 -29.47 -1.16 11.33
CA SER A 903 -29.22 -0.52 12.62
C SER A 903 -30.14 0.68 12.82
N PRO A 904 -30.60 0.97 14.06
CA PRO A 904 -31.40 2.15 14.33
C PRO A 904 -30.64 3.45 14.04
N THR A 905 -31.20 4.32 13.21
CA THR A 905 -30.59 5.61 12.84
C THR A 905 -30.32 6.47 14.09
N GLY A 906 -29.09 6.95 14.22
CA GLY A 906 -28.67 7.84 15.30
C GLY A 906 -28.54 7.19 16.69
N SER A 907 -28.49 5.85 16.78
CA SER A 907 -28.19 5.21 18.07
C SER A 907 -26.72 5.38 18.44
N ILE A 908 -26.48 5.72 19.71
CA ILE A 908 -25.13 5.81 20.30
C ILE A 908 -24.76 4.57 21.13
N ARG A 909 -25.65 3.56 21.17
CA ARG A 909 -25.41 2.32 21.91
C ARG A 909 -24.63 1.34 21.03
N ARG A 910 -23.53 0.79 21.56
CA ARG A 910 -22.65 -0.12 20.81
C ARG A 910 -23.41 -1.31 20.24
N GLU A 911 -24.36 -1.85 21.02
CA GLU A 911 -25.12 -3.05 20.63
C GLU A 911 -26.18 -2.77 19.56
N ASP A 912 -26.59 -1.50 19.41
CA ASP A 912 -27.54 -1.11 18.36
C ASP A 912 -26.81 -0.81 17.04
N VAL A 913 -25.61 -0.23 17.11
CA VAL A 913 -24.73 0.03 15.96
C VAL A 913 -24.09 -1.26 15.45
N TRP A 914 -23.71 -2.17 16.36
CA TRP A 914 -23.16 -3.48 16.01
C TRP A 914 -24.05 -4.59 16.57
N PRO A 915 -25.19 -4.89 15.91
CA PRO A 915 -26.09 -5.97 16.31
C PRO A 915 -25.34 -7.31 16.32
N PHE A 916 -25.61 -8.14 17.34
CA PHE A 916 -25.05 -9.48 17.42
C PHE A 916 -25.48 -10.35 16.22
N GLU A 917 -26.67 -10.09 15.68
CA GLU A 917 -27.23 -10.74 14.49
C GLU A 917 -26.40 -10.48 13.23
N ASN A 918 -25.63 -9.38 13.19
CA ASN A 918 -24.76 -9.03 12.07
C ASN A 918 -23.31 -9.52 12.27
N GLU A 919 -22.95 -10.11 13.41
CA GLU A 919 -21.60 -10.62 13.64
C GLU A 919 -21.38 -11.92 12.84
N ILE A 920 -20.37 -11.93 11.97
CA ILE A 920 -19.85 -13.20 11.46
C ILE A 920 -19.15 -13.88 12.62
N ASN A 921 -19.59 -15.10 12.96
CA ASN A 921 -19.04 -15.89 14.04
C ASN A 921 -19.12 -17.37 13.65
N LEU A 922 -18.27 -17.77 12.71
CA LEU A 922 -18.30 -19.09 12.07
C LEU A 922 -17.25 -20.02 12.69
N ALA A 923 -17.62 -21.27 12.95
CA ALA A 923 -16.66 -22.30 13.29
C ALA A 923 -15.91 -22.76 12.03
N ILE A 924 -14.57 -22.74 12.07
CA ILE A 924 -13.72 -23.03 10.91
C ILE A 924 -13.85 -24.49 10.45
N ASP A 925 -14.21 -25.41 11.36
CA ASP A 925 -14.44 -26.81 11.06
C ASP A 925 -15.58 -27.02 10.04
N VAL A 926 -16.57 -26.12 10.01
CA VAL A 926 -17.68 -26.13 9.06
C VAL A 926 -17.17 -26.03 7.62
N LEU A 927 -16.12 -25.23 7.36
CA LEU A 927 -15.51 -25.14 6.03
C LEU A 927 -14.95 -26.51 5.58
N GLY A 928 -14.31 -27.23 6.51
CA GLY A 928 -13.82 -28.58 6.27
C GLY A 928 -14.96 -29.59 6.01
N LYS A 929 -16.07 -29.49 6.74
CA LYS A 929 -17.27 -30.32 6.55
C LYS A 929 -17.91 -30.07 5.18
N ILE A 930 -18.09 -28.80 4.81
CA ILE A 930 -18.63 -28.39 3.50
C ILE A 930 -17.76 -28.91 2.37
N LYS A 931 -16.44 -28.76 2.48
CA LYS A 931 -15.50 -29.30 1.51
C LYS A 931 -15.60 -30.81 1.38
N ALA A 932 -15.65 -31.54 2.49
CA ALA A 932 -15.79 -33.00 2.49
C ALA A 932 -17.10 -33.45 1.83
N GLN A 933 -18.21 -32.74 2.10
CA GLN A 933 -19.50 -33.00 1.46
C GLN A 933 -19.44 -32.74 -0.04
N GLY A 934 -18.87 -31.61 -0.46
CA GLY A 934 -18.72 -31.28 -1.88
C GLY A 934 -17.84 -32.29 -2.64
N ILE A 935 -16.79 -32.82 -2.02
CA ILE A 935 -15.97 -33.91 -2.60
C ILE A 935 -16.79 -35.19 -2.74
N SER A 936 -17.56 -35.54 -1.72
CA SER A 936 -18.41 -36.74 -1.72
C SER A 936 -19.49 -36.68 -2.81
N ASP A 937 -20.07 -35.49 -3.01
CA ASP A 937 -21.15 -35.27 -3.98
C ASP A 937 -20.63 -34.95 -5.39
N GLY A 938 -19.32 -34.76 -5.55
CA GLY A 938 -18.68 -34.41 -6.82
C GLY A 938 -18.98 -33.00 -7.32
N THR A 939 -19.48 -32.13 -6.45
CA THR A 939 -19.99 -30.79 -6.83
C THR A 939 -18.90 -29.75 -7.01
N LEU A 940 -17.72 -29.97 -6.41
CA LEU A 940 -16.59 -29.02 -6.48
C LEU A 940 -15.99 -28.85 -7.88
N LEU A 941 -16.32 -29.76 -8.81
CA LEU A 941 -15.81 -29.74 -10.19
C LEU A 941 -16.79 -29.05 -11.17
N ASN A 942 -18.00 -28.70 -10.72
CA ASN A 942 -19.08 -28.25 -11.61
C ASN A 942 -18.97 -26.78 -12.03
N GLY A 943 -17.95 -26.04 -11.58
CA GLY A 943 -17.77 -24.61 -11.89
C GLY A 943 -18.71 -23.65 -11.15
N GLU A 944 -19.82 -24.15 -10.60
CA GLU A 944 -20.80 -23.33 -9.88
C GLU A 944 -20.60 -23.36 -8.35
N PRO A 945 -20.87 -22.25 -7.64
CA PRO A 945 -20.85 -22.22 -6.19
C PRO A 945 -22.01 -23.04 -5.60
N VAL A 946 -21.73 -23.82 -4.56
CA VAL A 946 -22.76 -24.56 -3.81
C VAL A 946 -22.93 -23.99 -2.43
N PHE A 947 -24.18 -23.67 -2.07
CA PHE A 947 -24.53 -22.98 -0.82
C PHE A 947 -25.05 -23.94 0.25
N TYR A 948 -24.64 -23.69 1.49
CA TYR A 948 -25.05 -24.43 2.68
C TYR A 948 -25.42 -23.47 3.81
N ASP A 949 -26.59 -23.70 4.40
CA ASP A 949 -27.03 -23.04 5.63
C ASP A 949 -26.41 -23.74 6.84
N VAL A 950 -25.83 -22.96 7.76
CA VAL A 950 -25.18 -23.49 8.97
C VAL A 950 -26.14 -23.39 10.15
N VAL A 951 -26.61 -24.54 10.65
CA VAL A 951 -27.53 -24.61 11.80
C VAL A 951 -26.83 -25.37 12.93
N GLY A 952 -26.30 -24.62 13.90
CA GLY A 952 -25.42 -25.20 14.92
C GLY A 952 -24.12 -25.68 14.27
N ASP A 953 -23.85 -26.98 14.36
CA ASP A 953 -22.67 -27.62 13.76
C ASP A 953 -22.97 -28.41 12.47
N ASP A 954 -24.24 -28.42 12.05
CA ASP A 954 -24.75 -29.12 10.87
C ASP A 954 -24.82 -28.19 9.65
N ILE A 955 -24.67 -28.78 8.46
CA ILE A 955 -24.75 -28.10 7.17
C ILE A 955 -25.98 -28.57 6.40
N ILE A 956 -26.76 -27.64 5.88
CA ILE A 956 -28.00 -27.92 5.15
C ILE A 956 -27.87 -27.34 3.73
N PRO A 957 -27.95 -28.14 2.67
CA PRO A 957 -27.81 -27.63 1.31
C PRO A 957 -28.96 -26.67 0.96
N VAL A 958 -28.61 -25.61 0.24
CA VAL A 958 -29.51 -24.53 -0.19
C VAL A 958 -29.70 -24.63 -1.70
N ALA A 959 -30.96 -24.52 -2.15
CA ALA A 959 -31.30 -24.60 -3.58
C ALA A 959 -31.27 -23.25 -4.30
N ASP A 960 -31.59 -22.17 -3.59
CA ASP A 960 -31.63 -20.80 -4.11
C ASP A 960 -30.80 -19.89 -3.21
N GLN A 961 -29.74 -19.32 -3.79
CA GLN A 961 -28.78 -18.48 -3.07
C GLN A 961 -29.38 -17.15 -2.62
N PHE A 962 -30.46 -16.67 -3.22
CA PHE A 962 -31.07 -15.36 -2.93
C PHE A 962 -32.29 -15.46 -2.01
N SER A 963 -32.69 -16.66 -1.57
CA SER A 963 -33.85 -16.82 -0.68
C SER A 963 -33.60 -17.72 0.54
N GLY A 964 -34.53 -17.67 1.50
CA GLY A 964 -34.52 -18.53 2.69
C GLY A 964 -33.59 -18.08 3.81
N TYR A 965 -33.09 -16.85 3.78
CA TYR A 965 -32.23 -16.31 4.85
C TYR A 965 -32.95 -16.22 6.20
N VAL A 966 -32.23 -16.59 7.27
CA VAL A 966 -32.70 -16.49 8.66
C VAL A 966 -31.76 -15.55 9.43
N THR A 967 -32.32 -14.64 10.22
CA THR A 967 -31.54 -13.67 11.01
C THR A 967 -30.52 -14.36 11.92
N GLY A 968 -29.28 -13.89 11.90
CA GLY A 968 -28.18 -14.41 12.73
C GLY A 968 -27.67 -15.79 12.29
N GLN A 969 -28.17 -16.35 11.19
CA GLN A 969 -27.71 -17.62 10.64
C GLN A 969 -26.72 -17.39 9.51
N HIS A 970 -25.56 -18.05 9.57
CA HIS A 970 -24.57 -18.01 8.51
C HIS A 970 -24.96 -18.93 7.35
N ARG A 971 -24.71 -18.45 6.13
CA ARG A 971 -24.73 -19.26 4.90
C ARG A 971 -23.32 -19.30 4.34
N VAL A 972 -22.88 -20.46 3.88
CA VAL A 972 -21.53 -20.64 3.34
C VAL A 972 -21.61 -21.28 1.96
N ALA A 973 -21.03 -20.61 0.98
CA ALA A 973 -20.82 -21.13 -0.36
C ALA A 973 -19.40 -21.71 -0.49
N ILE A 974 -19.26 -22.76 -1.30
CA ILE A 974 -17.98 -23.28 -1.76
C ILE A 974 -17.97 -23.35 -3.29
N LYS A 975 -16.93 -22.79 -3.92
CA LYS A 975 -16.64 -22.95 -5.35
C LYS A 975 -15.23 -23.48 -5.51
N GLY A 976 -15.05 -24.48 -6.39
CA GLY A 976 -13.77 -25.14 -6.62
C GLY A 976 -13.21 -25.87 -5.40
N ASN A 977 -11.88 -25.85 -5.22
CA ASN A 977 -11.18 -26.58 -4.16
C ASN A 977 -10.34 -25.66 -3.24
N PRO A 978 -10.96 -24.69 -2.54
CA PRO A 978 -10.24 -23.72 -1.71
C PRO A 978 -9.49 -24.36 -0.55
N ASN A 979 -8.41 -23.69 -0.12
CA ASN A 979 -7.58 -24.09 1.02
C ASN A 979 -7.53 -23.01 2.11
N PHE A 980 -8.20 -23.24 3.23
CA PHE A 980 -8.19 -22.33 4.39
C PHE A 980 -6.86 -22.30 5.17
N GLY A 981 -5.86 -23.11 4.77
CA GLY A 981 -4.48 -23.04 5.25
C GLY A 981 -3.50 -22.30 4.32
N ASP A 982 -3.95 -21.83 3.14
CA ASP A 982 -3.20 -20.98 2.21
C ASP A 982 -4.19 -19.98 1.60
N VAL A 983 -4.77 -19.13 2.44
CA VAL A 983 -5.68 -18.05 2.02
C VAL A 983 -4.85 -16.90 1.51
N ARG A 984 -5.07 -16.54 0.25
CA ARG A 984 -4.30 -15.51 -0.48
C ARG A 984 -5.08 -14.27 -0.78
N THR A 985 -6.40 -14.41 -0.82
CA THR A 985 -7.32 -13.35 -1.18
C THR A 985 -8.40 -13.30 -0.11
N LEU A 986 -8.75 -12.08 0.26
CA LEU A 986 -9.85 -11.75 1.13
C LEU A 986 -10.71 -10.72 0.40
N MET A 987 -12.00 -10.96 0.32
CA MET A 987 -12.96 -10.04 -0.27
C MET A 987 -14.12 -9.86 0.71
N VAL A 988 -14.57 -8.63 0.89
CA VAL A 988 -15.75 -8.30 1.69
C VAL A 988 -16.67 -7.41 0.87
N GLY A 989 -17.97 -7.60 1.00
CA GLY A 989 -18.92 -6.91 0.16
C GLY A 989 -20.36 -7.10 0.57
N VAL A 990 -21.24 -6.60 -0.28
CA VAL A 990 -22.69 -6.60 -0.10
C VAL A 990 -23.36 -7.23 -1.32
N LYS A 991 -24.36 -8.06 -1.07
CA LYS A 991 -25.16 -8.77 -2.06
C LYS A 991 -26.63 -8.44 -1.86
N ASN A 992 -27.33 -8.09 -2.93
CA ASN A 992 -28.75 -7.77 -2.88
C ASN A 992 -29.61 -9.01 -3.10
N ALA A 993 -30.17 -9.55 -2.01
CA ALA A 993 -31.16 -10.63 -2.04
C ALA A 993 -32.59 -10.10 -1.77
N THR A 994 -32.87 -8.88 -2.21
CA THR A 994 -34.21 -8.26 -2.17
C THR A 994 -34.81 -8.20 -3.57
N ASN A 995 -36.10 -7.84 -3.68
CA ASN A 995 -36.80 -7.76 -4.97
C ASN A 995 -36.78 -6.34 -5.60
N SER A 996 -35.88 -5.47 -5.14
CA SER A 996 -35.75 -4.08 -5.59
C SER A 996 -34.32 -3.60 -5.46
N ASP A 997 -33.97 -2.54 -6.17
CA ASP A 997 -32.66 -1.92 -6.03
C ASP A 997 -32.51 -1.30 -4.64
N VAL A 998 -31.31 -1.39 -4.06
CA VAL A 998 -31.05 -0.95 -2.69
C VAL A 998 -29.90 0.05 -2.62
N CYS A 999 -30.03 0.99 -1.67
CA CYS A 999 -28.93 1.83 -1.23
C CYS A 999 -28.61 1.50 0.23
N ALA A 1000 -27.34 1.23 0.51
CA ALA A 1000 -26.87 0.81 1.82
C ALA A 1000 -25.44 1.23 2.07
N ASN A 1001 -25.17 1.57 3.32
CA ASN A 1001 -23.85 1.86 3.84
C ASN A 1001 -23.51 0.80 4.89
N VAL A 1002 -22.56 -0.06 4.57
CA VAL A 1002 -22.20 -1.24 5.37
C VAL A 1002 -20.78 -1.08 5.91
N TRP A 1003 -20.61 -1.23 7.22
CA TRP A 1003 -19.29 -1.15 7.85
C TRP A 1003 -18.78 -2.53 8.24
N PHE A 1004 -17.49 -2.77 8.01
CA PHE A 1004 -16.80 -3.99 8.38
C PHE A 1004 -15.71 -3.66 9.39
N ASN A 1005 -15.64 -4.41 10.48
CA ASN A 1005 -14.62 -4.17 11.50
C ASN A 1005 -14.13 -5.45 12.20
N GLU A 1006 -12.90 -5.40 12.72
CA GLU A 1006 -12.26 -6.40 13.59
C GLU A 1006 -12.32 -7.84 13.05
N LEU A 1007 -11.82 -8.04 11.83
CA LEU A 1007 -11.69 -9.36 11.24
C LEU A 1007 -10.59 -10.15 11.97
N ARG A 1008 -11.01 -11.20 12.68
CA ARG A 1008 -10.15 -11.90 13.63
C ARG A 1008 -10.41 -13.40 13.70
N LEU A 1009 -9.38 -14.11 14.10
CA LEU A 1009 -9.41 -15.52 14.43
C LEU A 1009 -9.40 -15.68 15.95
N SER A 1010 -10.22 -16.58 16.48
CA SER A 1010 -10.29 -16.82 17.92
C SER A 1010 -10.26 -18.31 18.27
N ASP A 1011 -9.96 -18.57 19.55
CA ASP A 1011 -9.84 -19.91 20.14
C ASP A 1011 -8.78 -20.75 19.42
N MET A 1012 -7.51 -20.36 19.62
CA MET A 1012 -6.34 -21.08 19.13
C MET A 1012 -6.32 -22.51 19.70
N ASP A 1013 -6.01 -23.47 18.85
CA ASP A 1013 -5.81 -24.85 19.24
C ASP A 1013 -4.53 -24.98 20.09
N ASN A 1014 -4.72 -25.38 21.33
CA ASN A 1014 -3.65 -25.52 22.32
C ASN A 1014 -3.34 -27.00 22.62
N GLU A 1015 -3.59 -27.89 21.66
CA GLU A 1015 -3.16 -29.29 21.77
C GLU A 1015 -1.65 -29.38 21.94
N GLY A 1016 -1.20 -30.07 23.00
CA GLY A 1016 0.22 -30.23 23.30
C GLY A 1016 0.91 -31.32 22.49
N GLY A 1017 2.21 -31.16 22.28
CA GLY A 1017 3.05 -32.11 21.56
C GLY A 1017 4.08 -32.79 22.45
N TRP A 1018 4.52 -33.98 22.07
CA TRP A 1018 5.70 -34.60 22.66
C TRP A 1018 6.71 -35.04 21.62
N ALA A 1019 7.95 -35.17 22.07
CA ALA A 1019 9.05 -35.65 21.29
C ALA A 1019 10.06 -36.37 22.17
N ALA A 1020 10.66 -37.42 21.63
CA ALA A 1020 11.65 -38.24 22.29
C ALA A 1020 12.84 -38.47 21.36
N VAL A 1021 14.04 -38.32 21.89
CA VAL A 1021 15.30 -38.58 21.19
C VAL A 1021 16.11 -39.56 22.02
N VAL A 1022 16.65 -40.58 21.36
CA VAL A 1022 17.60 -41.50 21.95
C VAL A 1022 18.83 -41.54 21.06
N SER A 1023 20.00 -41.23 21.62
CA SER A 1023 21.28 -41.36 20.93
C SER A 1023 22.18 -42.35 21.66
N MET A 1024 22.85 -43.18 20.87
CA MET A 1024 23.84 -44.14 21.33
C MET A 1024 25.14 -43.90 20.57
N ASP A 1025 26.18 -43.56 21.31
CA ASP A 1025 27.54 -43.37 20.79
C ASP A 1025 28.45 -44.43 21.38
N THR A 1026 29.19 -45.14 20.54
CA THR A 1026 30.15 -46.16 20.95
C THR A 1026 31.44 -45.98 20.18
N ASN A 1027 32.54 -45.76 20.88
CA ASN A 1027 33.88 -45.83 20.29
C ASN A 1027 34.47 -47.21 20.59
N ILE A 1028 34.91 -47.90 19.56
CA ILE A 1028 35.59 -49.19 19.65
C ILE A 1028 37.10 -48.91 19.55
N ALA A 1029 37.65 -48.39 20.65
CA ALA A 1029 39.04 -47.94 20.73
C ALA A 1029 39.32 -46.86 19.66
N ASP A 1030 40.45 -46.90 18.97
CA ASP A 1030 40.76 -46.03 17.83
C ASP A 1030 40.35 -46.63 16.46
N PHE A 1031 39.70 -47.80 16.47
CA PHE A 1031 39.39 -48.55 15.25
C PHE A 1031 38.10 -48.09 14.57
N ALA A 1032 37.03 -47.84 15.34
CA ALA A 1032 35.73 -47.46 14.78
C ALA A 1032 34.91 -46.63 15.76
N ASN A 1033 34.15 -45.68 15.23
CA ASN A 1033 33.12 -44.94 15.95
C ASN A 1033 31.76 -45.29 15.37
N ILE A 1034 30.81 -45.68 16.22
CA ILE A 1034 29.44 -46.01 15.84
C ILE A 1034 28.52 -45.05 16.59
N SER A 1035 27.77 -44.26 15.85
CA SER A 1035 26.71 -43.39 16.38
C SER A 1035 25.37 -43.81 15.79
N ALA A 1036 24.37 -44.02 16.63
CA ALA A 1036 22.99 -44.28 16.23
C ALA A 1036 22.07 -43.29 16.94
N THR A 1037 21.17 -42.65 16.20
CA THR A 1037 20.16 -41.74 16.76
C THR A 1037 18.78 -42.13 16.27
N GLY A 1038 17.84 -42.24 17.19
CA GLY A 1038 16.41 -42.40 16.90
C GLY A 1038 15.65 -41.22 17.47
N ARG A 1039 14.74 -40.64 16.70
CA ARG A 1039 13.84 -39.59 17.17
C ARG A 1039 12.40 -39.90 16.78
N GLN A 1040 11.48 -39.54 17.64
CA GLN A 1040 10.05 -39.59 17.37
C GLN A 1040 9.40 -38.32 17.91
N SER A 1041 8.54 -37.70 17.10
CA SER A 1041 7.81 -36.48 17.44
C SER A 1041 6.35 -36.61 17.02
N THR A 1042 5.46 -35.95 17.76
CA THR A 1042 4.09 -35.65 17.31
C THR A 1042 4.05 -34.39 16.44
N SER A 1043 2.90 -34.13 15.81
CA SER A 1043 2.66 -33.01 14.89
C SER A 1043 3.01 -31.63 15.46
N VAL A 1044 2.95 -31.46 16.79
CA VAL A 1044 3.07 -30.15 17.47
C VAL A 1044 4.49 -29.85 17.97
N LEU A 1045 5.32 -30.87 18.23
CA LEU A 1045 6.68 -30.68 18.76
C LEU A 1045 7.70 -31.41 17.89
N VAL A 1046 8.47 -30.68 17.09
CA VAL A 1046 9.57 -31.23 16.27
C VAL A 1046 10.90 -30.96 16.96
N LEU A 1047 11.65 -32.02 17.30
CA LEU A 1047 12.99 -31.96 17.93
C LEU A 1047 14.15 -32.00 16.94
#